data_AF-A0A2E7SUF1-F1
#
_entry.id   AF-A0A2E7SUF1-F1
#
_cell.length_a   1.000
_cell.length_b   1.000
_cell.length_c   1.000
_cell.angle_alpha   90.00
_cell.angle_beta   90.00
_cell.angle_gamma   90.00
#
_symmetry.space_group_name_H-M   'P 1'
#
loop_
_entity.id
_entity.type
_entity.pdbx_description
1 polymer ?
#
loop_
_entity_poly.entity_id
_entity_poly.type
_entity_poly.pdbx_seq_one_letter_code
_entity_poly.pdbx_strand_id
1 'polypeptide(L)'
;MDLCTVEELKEQLNEKLPSLRLSALLALLEKDVLPTKVIERVCLNLLFTDGQDPAIAKIAMRRSKGKAVFESRGRPLTAKGSNVNQVNSTTINPFSDLKSSTENNYSVDTLAIGKKVYTDRNYLLKEIPAELHNDIFIKTACTDAEYSKDFHLTFNLRYPSTLFLIDDSRGEKLPDWARNEWKETNLIIKSDDPKEMKIFRKEFPAGIVKLGPNRQGINTRKGNYLIAAKPRLLNKKNELTTVNSVLKSLTNADARKGEDLFMSIYGANCSSCHQISGKGKNHAPDLSNIGDRADSKILAEAILNPSQSITEGFAAQMFKLKNGIIQTGIVLEETGREIELAMTGGAVVNIQRDEIFERKGLPISAMPASFAELLNPQEVAHIIAYLTNQKKTDSKKPKESRSFNFERSNENKLTINLGKQPIATYLIRDPVLTRRALVNLRTPSGIPVTRPFPAQEKEDHAIMHPGLWISYGWVSGNDYWRFKSKVNFEGFIENPRAKEFEATFSARNRYLSENGKETICIEDTSYKFSLIPEGIILDLIAVYYNNEREFEFGDQEESGLALRMAKPLSVKFGNGKILNDRGDVNGKGTWGKFFKWIDYSGIFKGQKIGIMVIPSPTNSTKSWSHSRDYGALVANPFPKQPQERREPYVKTLIKKGEKLKMQYRVLIHENQKGKFDSKRIAAHLLNQ
;
A
#
# COMPACT_ATOMS: atom_id res chain seq x y z
N MET A 1 -37.24 -36.73 7.52
CA MET A 1 -38.58 -36.37 7.03
C MET A 1 -38.86 -35.01 7.65
N ASP A 2 -38.92 -33.95 6.84
CA ASP A 2 -39.06 -32.59 7.37
C ASP A 2 -40.47 -32.37 7.90
N LEU A 3 -40.58 -31.80 9.11
CA LEU A 3 -41.86 -31.56 9.80
C LEU A 3 -42.74 -30.49 9.12
N CYS A 4 -42.16 -29.65 8.25
CA CYS A 4 -42.84 -28.64 7.45
C CYS A 4 -42.16 -28.50 6.08
N THR A 5 -42.98 -28.23 5.05
CA THR A 5 -42.54 -27.93 3.69
C THR A 5 -41.95 -26.52 3.56
N VAL A 6 -41.23 -26.25 2.47
CA VAL A 6 -40.63 -24.93 2.21
C VAL A 6 -41.72 -23.87 2.01
N GLU A 7 -42.84 -24.23 1.40
CA GLU A 7 -44.00 -23.37 1.19
C GLU A 7 -44.66 -22.99 2.52
N GLU A 8 -44.90 -23.95 3.42
CA GLU A 8 -45.45 -23.69 4.76
C GLU A 8 -44.52 -22.80 5.59
N LEU A 9 -43.20 -23.02 5.52
CA LEU A 9 -42.22 -22.17 6.20
C LEU A 9 -42.21 -20.74 5.64
N LYS A 10 -42.44 -20.55 4.33
CA LYS A 10 -42.51 -19.21 3.73
C LYS A 10 -43.76 -18.46 4.19
N GLU A 11 -44.89 -19.14 4.36
CA GLU A 11 -46.11 -18.54 4.92
C GLU A 11 -45.87 -18.10 6.38
N GLN A 12 -45.17 -18.91 7.16
CA GLN A 12 -44.85 -18.61 8.56
C GLN A 12 -43.94 -17.38 8.76
N LEU A 13 -43.28 -16.87 7.71
CA LEU A 13 -42.54 -15.61 7.79
C LEU A 13 -43.44 -14.38 8.07
N ASN A 14 -44.75 -14.52 7.85
CA ASN A 14 -45.73 -13.46 8.08
C ASN A 14 -46.50 -13.61 9.40
N GLU A 15 -46.16 -14.59 10.24
CA GLU A 15 -46.85 -14.84 11.51
C GLU A 15 -46.74 -13.66 12.50
N LYS A 16 -47.75 -13.47 13.35
CA LYS A 16 -47.70 -12.36 14.32
C LYS A 16 -46.64 -12.59 15.40
N LEU A 17 -46.50 -13.84 15.84
CA LEU A 17 -45.57 -14.23 16.89
C LEU A 17 -44.11 -14.14 16.41
N PRO A 18 -43.26 -13.30 17.03
CA PRO A 18 -41.89 -13.08 16.55
C PRO A 18 -41.02 -14.35 16.57
N SER A 19 -41.26 -15.26 17.53
CA SER A 19 -40.51 -16.51 17.69
C SER A 19 -40.75 -17.50 16.54
N LEU A 20 -41.99 -17.59 16.06
CA LEU A 20 -42.39 -18.48 14.95
C LEU A 20 -41.85 -17.97 13.60
N ARG A 21 -41.90 -16.65 13.37
CA ARG A 21 -41.26 -16.03 12.20
C ARG A 21 -39.76 -16.30 12.15
N LEU A 22 -39.11 -16.22 13.30
CA LEU A 22 -37.68 -16.45 13.42
C LEU A 22 -37.32 -17.91 13.17
N SER A 23 -38.04 -18.87 13.74
CA SER A 23 -37.79 -20.30 13.50
C SER A 23 -37.98 -20.65 12.02
N ALA A 24 -39.02 -20.09 11.38
CA ALA A 24 -39.25 -20.27 9.95
C ALA A 24 -38.12 -19.67 9.09
N LEU A 25 -37.64 -18.47 9.42
CA LEU A 25 -36.51 -17.84 8.73
C LEU A 25 -35.23 -18.66 8.87
N LEU A 26 -34.91 -19.16 10.06
CA LEU A 26 -33.70 -19.96 10.29
C LEU A 26 -33.74 -21.29 9.52
N ALA A 27 -34.90 -21.97 9.51
CA ALA A 27 -35.09 -23.20 8.75
C ALA A 27 -34.95 -22.97 7.23
N LEU A 28 -35.50 -21.87 6.71
CA LEU A 28 -35.39 -21.51 5.29
C LEU A 28 -33.97 -21.08 4.90
N LEU A 29 -33.23 -20.42 5.80
CA LEU A 29 -31.83 -20.05 5.59
C LEU A 29 -30.90 -21.26 5.59
N GLU A 30 -31.18 -22.28 6.41
CA GLU A 30 -30.41 -23.52 6.43
C GLU A 30 -30.58 -24.31 5.13
N LYS A 31 -31.76 -24.27 4.52
CA LYS A 31 -32.05 -24.92 3.24
C LYS A 31 -31.57 -24.14 2.01
N ASP A 32 -31.04 -22.93 2.18
CA ASP A 32 -30.56 -22.02 1.11
C ASP A 32 -31.60 -21.74 0.00
N VAL A 33 -32.88 -21.72 0.36
CA VAL A 33 -34.02 -21.63 -0.58
C VAL A 33 -34.60 -20.22 -0.76
N LEU A 34 -34.04 -19.21 -0.07
CA LEU A 34 -34.53 -17.83 -0.12
C LEU A 34 -33.60 -16.90 -0.92
N PRO A 35 -34.14 -16.08 -1.84
CA PRO A 35 -33.35 -15.05 -2.52
C PRO A 35 -32.83 -13.99 -1.52
N THR A 36 -31.60 -13.50 -1.72
CA THR A 36 -30.94 -12.50 -0.84
C THR A 36 -31.81 -11.28 -0.55
N LYS A 37 -32.55 -10.78 -1.55
CA LYS A 37 -33.47 -9.64 -1.38
C LYS A 37 -34.63 -9.91 -0.42
N VAL A 38 -35.12 -11.14 -0.37
CA VAL A 38 -36.18 -11.57 0.56
C VAL A 38 -35.62 -11.63 1.97
N ILE A 39 -34.41 -12.18 2.13
CA ILE A 39 -33.73 -12.24 3.42
C ILE A 39 -33.46 -10.83 3.96
N GLU A 40 -32.97 -9.91 3.14
CA GLU A 40 -32.74 -8.51 3.53
C GLU A 40 -34.03 -7.82 3.98
N ARG A 41 -35.13 -8.01 3.23
CA ARG A 41 -36.44 -7.44 3.58
C ARG A 41 -36.98 -8.00 4.91
N VAL A 42 -36.89 -9.32 5.12
CA VAL A 42 -37.38 -9.96 6.35
C VAL A 42 -36.52 -9.58 7.55
N CYS A 43 -35.19 -9.53 7.40
CA CYS A 43 -34.27 -9.06 8.44
C CYS A 43 -34.49 -7.59 8.80
N LEU A 44 -34.80 -6.72 7.83
CA LEU A 44 -35.18 -5.33 8.09
C LEU A 44 -36.46 -5.26 8.93
N ASN A 45 -37.46 -6.08 8.63
CA ASN A 45 -38.70 -6.11 9.40
C ASN A 45 -38.52 -6.66 10.82
N LEU A 46 -37.54 -7.55 11.05
CA LEU A 46 -37.22 -8.10 12.37
C LEU A 46 -36.43 -7.12 13.26
N LEU A 47 -35.69 -6.18 12.68
CA LEU A 47 -34.89 -5.18 13.42
C LEU A 47 -35.72 -4.07 14.08
N PHE A 48 -36.98 -3.94 13.71
CA PHE A 48 -37.86 -2.84 14.14
C PHE A 48 -39.13 -3.33 14.87
N THR A 49 -39.15 -4.57 15.35
CA THR A 49 -40.22 -5.09 16.22
C THR A 49 -39.79 -5.13 17.68
N ASP A 50 -40.57 -4.49 18.55
CA ASP A 50 -40.34 -4.48 20.00
C ASP A 50 -40.38 -5.90 20.59
N GLY A 51 -39.41 -6.22 21.45
CA GLY A 51 -39.36 -7.48 22.21
C GLY A 51 -38.46 -8.60 21.66
N GLN A 52 -37.62 -8.36 20.65
CA GLN A 52 -36.66 -9.37 20.16
C GLN A 52 -35.20 -9.09 20.54
N ASP A 53 -34.46 -10.15 20.86
CA ASP A 53 -33.04 -10.10 21.24
C ASP A 53 -32.17 -9.61 20.04
N PRO A 54 -31.45 -8.48 20.19
CA PRO A 54 -30.58 -7.91 19.16
C PRO A 54 -29.51 -8.87 18.64
N ALA A 55 -29.15 -9.90 19.40
CA ALA A 55 -28.18 -10.92 19.00
C ALA A 55 -28.68 -11.74 17.81
N ILE A 56 -29.99 -12.00 17.74
CA ILE A 56 -30.57 -12.92 16.76
C ILE A 56 -30.77 -12.24 15.40
N ALA A 57 -31.26 -10.98 15.38
CA ALA A 57 -31.31 -10.17 14.16
C ALA A 57 -29.90 -9.95 13.57
N LYS A 58 -28.87 -9.87 14.43
CA LYS A 58 -27.46 -9.89 14.04
C LYS A 58 -27.04 -11.21 13.38
N ILE A 59 -27.47 -12.36 13.89
CA ILE A 59 -27.13 -13.68 13.30
C ILE A 59 -27.78 -13.84 11.93
N ALA A 60 -29.06 -13.48 11.77
CA ALA A 60 -29.77 -13.55 10.49
C ALA A 60 -29.15 -12.61 9.44
N MET A 61 -28.81 -11.36 9.82
CA MET A 61 -28.06 -10.45 8.95
C MET A 61 -26.61 -10.87 8.67
N ARG A 62 -25.97 -11.59 9.60
CA ARG A 62 -24.63 -12.16 9.40
C ARG A 62 -24.66 -13.29 8.39
N ARG A 63 -25.68 -14.16 8.43
CA ARG A 63 -25.88 -15.26 7.47
C ARG A 63 -26.31 -14.75 6.09
N SER A 64 -27.18 -13.74 6.03
CA SER A 64 -27.73 -13.19 4.77
C SER A 64 -26.71 -12.52 3.85
N LYS A 65 -25.57 -12.08 4.40
CA LYS A 65 -24.50 -11.42 3.64
C LYS A 65 -23.56 -12.40 2.92
N GLY A 66 -23.85 -13.70 2.98
CA GLY A 66 -23.02 -14.74 2.39
C GLY A 66 -21.77 -15.00 3.23
N LYS A 67 -21.56 -16.27 3.61
CA LYS A 67 -20.35 -16.87 4.21
C LYS A 67 -19.47 -15.94 5.07
N ALA A 68 -19.54 -16.15 6.39
CA ALA A 68 -18.67 -15.63 7.44
C ALA A 68 -17.38 -14.95 6.95
N VAL A 69 -17.32 -13.62 7.08
CA VAL A 69 -16.05 -12.89 7.11
C VAL A 69 -15.52 -13.05 8.52
N PHE A 70 -14.63 -14.01 8.67
CA PHE A 70 -13.84 -14.22 9.85
C PHE A 70 -12.84 -13.07 10.07
N GLU A 71 -12.36 -12.93 11.31
CA GLU A 71 -11.33 -11.95 11.65
C GLU A 71 -10.08 -12.16 10.79
N SER A 72 -9.92 -11.27 9.82
CA SER A 72 -8.79 -11.19 8.90
C SER A 72 -7.47 -10.98 9.68
N ARG A 73 -6.81 -12.08 10.06
CA ARG A 73 -5.41 -12.09 10.54
C ARG A 73 -4.38 -12.01 9.38
N GLY A 74 -4.75 -11.41 8.26
CA GLY A 74 -3.86 -11.16 7.12
C GLY A 74 -4.67 -10.80 5.87
N ARG A 75 -4.03 -10.20 4.86
CA ARG A 75 -4.69 -9.99 3.56
C ARG A 75 -5.12 -11.35 2.97
N PRO A 76 -6.34 -11.50 2.42
CA PRO A 76 -6.71 -12.68 1.66
C PRO A 76 -5.79 -12.86 0.43
N LEU A 77 -5.58 -14.11 0.04
CA LEU A 77 -4.85 -14.52 -1.17
C LEU A 77 -5.39 -13.74 -2.38
N THR A 78 -4.62 -12.75 -2.85
CA THR A 78 -4.94 -12.08 -4.11
C THR A 78 -4.42 -12.94 -5.25
N ALA A 79 -5.29 -13.77 -5.80
CA ALA A 79 -5.15 -14.35 -7.13
C ALA A 79 -5.20 -13.21 -8.18
N LYS A 80 -4.06 -12.53 -8.33
CA LYS A 80 -3.59 -11.94 -9.58
C LYS A 80 -2.08 -12.02 -9.52
N GLY A 81 -1.56 -13.12 -10.05
CA GLY A 81 -0.16 -13.22 -10.43
C GLY A 81 0.17 -12.00 -11.29
N SER A 82 0.83 -11.03 -10.68
CA SER A 82 1.55 -10.05 -11.45
C SER A 82 2.69 -10.84 -12.05
N ASN A 83 2.62 -11.10 -13.36
CA ASN A 83 3.81 -11.44 -14.13
C ASN A 83 4.75 -10.25 -14.03
N VAL A 84 5.49 -10.19 -12.94
CA VAL A 84 6.70 -9.41 -12.84
C VAL A 84 7.80 -10.46 -12.90
N ASN A 85 8.52 -10.46 -14.02
CA ASN A 85 9.83 -11.10 -14.17
C ASN A 85 10.85 -10.48 -13.19
N GLN A 86 10.56 -10.47 -11.89
CA GLN A 86 11.55 -10.34 -10.85
C GLN A 86 11.90 -11.76 -10.45
N VAL A 87 13.07 -12.20 -10.87
CA VAL A 87 13.74 -13.37 -10.33
C VAL A 87 13.86 -13.12 -8.82
N ASN A 88 12.88 -13.61 -8.06
CA ASN A 88 12.95 -13.70 -6.61
C ASN A 88 14.02 -14.74 -6.30
N SER A 89 15.30 -14.37 -6.43
CA SER A 89 16.38 -15.22 -5.96
C SER A 89 16.26 -15.27 -4.44
N THR A 90 15.68 -16.37 -3.97
CA THR A 90 15.68 -16.80 -2.56
C THR A 90 17.08 -17.20 -2.11
N THR A 91 18.08 -17.15 -2.99
CA THR A 91 19.46 -17.49 -2.66
C THR A 91 20.18 -16.27 -2.08
N ILE A 92 20.56 -16.35 -0.81
CA ILE A 92 21.35 -15.32 -0.14
C ILE A 92 22.77 -15.28 -0.72
N ASN A 93 23.36 -14.09 -0.89
CA ASN A 93 24.76 -13.98 -1.27
C ASN A 93 25.67 -14.24 -0.05
N PRO A 94 26.46 -15.33 -0.03
CA PRO A 94 27.33 -15.65 1.10
C PRO A 94 28.68 -14.91 1.04
N PHE A 95 29.01 -14.30 -0.10
CA PHE A 95 30.28 -13.62 -0.34
C PHE A 95 30.22 -12.12 -0.01
N SER A 96 31.24 -11.60 0.65
CA SER A 96 31.53 -10.17 0.75
C SER A 96 33.03 -9.90 0.51
N ASP A 97 33.41 -8.64 0.36
CA ASP A 97 34.82 -8.21 0.28
C ASP A 97 35.65 -8.93 -0.80
N LEU A 98 35.01 -9.23 -1.93
CA LEU A 98 35.60 -9.93 -3.08
C LEU A 98 36.68 -9.06 -3.75
N LYS A 99 37.92 -9.55 -3.75
CA LYS A 99 39.09 -8.86 -4.31
C LYS A 99 40.04 -9.82 -5.02
N SER A 100 40.42 -9.48 -6.24
CA SER A 100 41.55 -10.10 -6.95
C SER A 100 42.83 -9.30 -6.69
N SER A 101 43.98 -9.93 -6.80
CA SER A 101 45.28 -9.25 -6.84
C SER A 101 45.56 -8.57 -8.18
N THR A 102 44.69 -8.75 -9.16
CA THR A 102 44.73 -8.14 -10.50
C THR A 102 43.72 -6.99 -10.60
N GLU A 103 43.88 -6.13 -11.61
CA GLU A 103 42.91 -5.07 -11.92
C GLU A 103 41.64 -5.58 -12.63
N ASN A 104 41.56 -6.89 -12.89
CA ASN A 104 40.44 -7.49 -13.59
C ASN A 104 39.19 -7.56 -12.68
N ASN A 105 38.03 -7.43 -13.31
CA ASN A 105 36.75 -7.38 -12.59
C ASN A 105 36.24 -8.78 -12.23
N TYR A 106 35.80 -8.93 -10.98
CA TYR A 106 35.10 -10.12 -10.49
C TYR A 106 33.71 -9.70 -10.04
N SER A 107 32.74 -10.60 -10.18
CA SER A 107 31.37 -10.33 -9.74
C SER A 107 30.70 -11.60 -9.27
N VAL A 108 29.57 -11.44 -8.59
CA VAL A 108 28.76 -12.57 -8.11
C VAL A 108 27.51 -12.67 -8.97
N ASP A 109 27.11 -13.89 -9.31
CA ASP A 109 25.87 -14.19 -10.05
C ASP A 109 25.29 -15.51 -9.55
N THR A 110 24.17 -15.91 -10.14
CA THR A 110 23.48 -17.16 -9.85
C THR A 110 23.81 -18.21 -10.91
N LEU A 111 24.09 -19.44 -10.51
CA LEU A 111 24.28 -20.57 -11.41
C LEU A 111 22.94 -20.93 -12.07
N ALA A 112 22.73 -20.42 -13.28
CA ALA A 112 21.57 -20.72 -14.10
C ALA A 112 21.97 -20.82 -15.58
N ILE A 113 21.24 -21.64 -16.34
CA ILE A 113 21.44 -21.82 -17.79
C ILE A 113 21.31 -20.46 -18.48
N GLY A 114 22.21 -20.16 -19.43
CA GLY A 114 22.27 -18.92 -20.18
C GLY A 114 23.02 -17.77 -19.48
N LYS A 115 23.48 -17.95 -18.24
CA LYS A 115 24.33 -16.97 -17.54
C LYS A 115 25.78 -17.04 -18.01
N LYS A 116 26.48 -15.90 -17.96
CA LYS A 116 27.90 -15.84 -18.31
C LYS A 116 28.77 -16.60 -17.32
N VAL A 117 29.73 -17.36 -17.83
CA VAL A 117 30.75 -18.08 -17.06
C VAL A 117 31.74 -17.11 -16.42
N TYR A 118 32.25 -16.17 -17.23
CA TYR A 118 33.28 -15.20 -16.84
C TYR A 118 32.78 -13.76 -16.98
N THR A 119 33.51 -12.81 -16.37
CA THR A 119 33.23 -11.37 -16.48
C THR A 119 33.70 -10.75 -17.79
N ASP A 120 34.74 -11.30 -18.40
CA ASP A 120 35.49 -10.78 -19.55
C ASP A 120 35.36 -11.64 -20.82
N ARG A 121 34.47 -12.64 -20.80
CA ARG A 121 34.13 -13.50 -21.94
C ARG A 121 32.61 -13.65 -22.05
N ASN A 122 32.13 -13.95 -23.26
CA ASN A 122 30.70 -14.10 -23.54
C ASN A 122 30.22 -15.57 -23.48
N TYR A 123 31.01 -16.47 -22.90
CA TYR A 123 30.65 -17.87 -22.75
C TYR A 123 29.49 -18.05 -21.77
N LEU A 124 28.53 -18.90 -22.13
CA LEU A 124 27.31 -19.11 -21.36
C LEU A 124 27.25 -20.53 -20.79
N LEU A 125 26.71 -20.65 -19.59
CA LEU A 125 26.37 -21.92 -18.94
C LEU A 125 25.26 -22.63 -19.74
N LYS A 126 25.44 -23.91 -20.05
CA LYS A 126 24.50 -24.72 -20.84
C LYS A 126 23.81 -25.79 -20.01
N GLU A 127 24.57 -26.47 -19.17
CA GLU A 127 24.06 -27.50 -18.27
C GLU A 127 24.65 -27.30 -16.88
N ILE A 128 23.77 -27.38 -15.87
CA ILE A 128 24.13 -27.21 -14.46
C ILE A 128 23.49 -28.36 -13.69
N PRO A 129 24.24 -29.06 -12.82
CA PRO A 129 23.67 -30.07 -11.96
C PRO A 129 22.52 -29.50 -11.13
N ALA A 130 21.42 -30.24 -11.00
CA ALA A 130 20.25 -29.80 -10.23
C ALA A 130 20.62 -29.36 -8.80
N GLU A 131 21.62 -30.01 -8.21
CA GLU A 131 22.13 -29.69 -6.87
C GLU A 131 22.72 -28.29 -6.75
N LEU A 132 23.29 -27.72 -7.83
CA LEU A 132 23.94 -26.40 -7.82
C LEU A 132 23.08 -25.34 -8.53
N HIS A 133 21.90 -25.72 -9.02
CA HIS A 133 21.02 -24.82 -9.72
C HIS A 133 20.54 -23.72 -8.76
N ASN A 134 20.69 -22.47 -9.19
CA ASN A 134 20.43 -21.26 -8.41
C ASN A 134 21.38 -20.98 -7.23
N ASP A 135 22.47 -21.74 -7.08
CA ASP A 135 23.51 -21.40 -6.11
C ASP A 135 24.26 -20.13 -6.54
N ILE A 136 24.76 -19.38 -5.57
CA ILE A 136 25.55 -18.18 -5.84
C ILE A 136 26.98 -18.57 -6.17
N PHE A 137 27.54 -17.97 -7.24
CA PHE A 137 28.93 -18.18 -7.64
C PHE A 137 29.66 -16.88 -7.99
N ILE A 138 30.97 -16.92 -7.81
CA ILE A 138 31.90 -15.88 -8.24
C ILE A 138 32.21 -16.11 -9.71
N LYS A 139 31.76 -15.17 -10.56
CA LYS A 139 32.23 -15.00 -11.94
C LYS A 139 33.62 -14.40 -11.90
N THR A 140 34.60 -15.20 -12.27
CA THR A 140 36.00 -14.79 -12.34
C THR A 140 36.31 -14.17 -13.70
N ALA A 141 37.47 -13.50 -13.80
CA ALA A 141 38.01 -13.09 -15.09
C ALA A 141 38.76 -14.27 -15.73
N CYS A 142 38.39 -14.64 -16.95
CA CYS A 142 39.05 -15.70 -17.70
C CYS A 142 40.51 -15.35 -18.00
N THR A 143 40.83 -14.07 -18.19
CA THR A 143 42.20 -13.61 -18.48
C THR A 143 43.18 -13.88 -17.33
N ASP A 144 42.69 -14.02 -16.10
CA ASP A 144 43.53 -14.40 -14.94
C ASP A 144 43.90 -15.89 -14.92
N ALA A 145 43.42 -16.68 -15.89
CA ALA A 145 43.72 -18.11 -15.98
C ALA A 145 45.21 -18.41 -16.13
N GLU A 146 46.00 -17.48 -16.68
CA GLU A 146 47.40 -17.68 -17.03
C GLU A 146 48.37 -17.56 -15.83
N TYR A 147 47.92 -16.99 -14.71
CA TYR A 147 48.79 -16.77 -13.56
C TYR A 147 49.17 -18.08 -12.87
N SER A 148 50.48 -18.28 -12.67
CA SER A 148 51.08 -19.44 -11.98
C SER A 148 51.72 -19.09 -10.63
N LYS A 149 51.98 -17.80 -10.38
CA LYS A 149 52.56 -17.22 -9.14
C LYS A 149 51.93 -15.85 -8.86
N ASP A 150 52.11 -15.34 -7.64
CA ASP A 150 51.75 -13.97 -7.20
C ASP A 150 50.30 -13.53 -7.41
N PHE A 151 49.40 -14.48 -7.68
CA PHE A 151 47.96 -14.26 -7.78
C PHE A 151 47.25 -14.67 -6.49
N HIS A 152 46.26 -13.89 -6.07
CA HIS A 152 45.30 -14.32 -5.06
C HIS A 152 43.90 -13.74 -5.28
N LEU A 153 42.89 -14.58 -5.05
CA LEU A 153 41.50 -14.18 -4.92
C LEU A 153 41.12 -14.25 -3.44
N THR A 154 40.67 -13.14 -2.87
CA THR A 154 40.20 -13.07 -1.47
C THR A 154 38.73 -12.66 -1.41
N PHE A 155 38.00 -13.22 -0.45
CA PHE A 155 36.63 -12.84 -0.12
C PHE A 155 36.31 -13.29 1.31
N ASN A 156 35.25 -12.75 1.89
CA ASN A 156 34.75 -13.14 3.20
C ASN A 156 33.46 -13.95 3.06
N LEU A 157 33.38 -15.07 3.77
CA LEU A 157 32.17 -15.88 3.88
C LEU A 157 31.37 -15.46 5.11
N ARG A 158 30.13 -15.03 4.88
CA ARG A 158 29.21 -14.63 5.96
C ARG A 158 28.80 -15.79 6.86
N TYR A 159 28.78 -17.01 6.31
CA TYR A 159 28.35 -18.23 6.98
C TYR A 159 29.35 -19.35 6.68
N PRO A 160 29.49 -20.35 7.58
CA PRO A 160 30.13 -21.60 7.20
C PRO A 160 29.48 -22.12 5.91
N SER A 161 30.28 -22.49 4.93
CA SER A 161 29.79 -22.81 3.59
C SER A 161 30.57 -23.97 2.98
N THR A 162 29.87 -24.82 2.25
CA THR A 162 30.52 -25.70 1.28
C THR A 162 30.84 -24.85 0.05
N LEU A 163 32.13 -24.70 -0.27
CA LEU A 163 32.54 -24.10 -1.53
C LEU A 163 32.70 -25.19 -2.59
N PHE A 164 32.36 -24.85 -3.82
CA PHE A 164 32.53 -25.68 -5.00
C PHE A 164 33.50 -24.99 -5.95
N LEU A 165 34.69 -25.58 -6.11
CA LEU A 165 35.68 -25.19 -7.10
C LEU A 165 35.28 -25.82 -8.44
N ILE A 166 34.84 -24.99 -9.37
CA ILE A 166 34.41 -25.39 -10.70
C ILE A 166 35.56 -25.09 -11.66
N ASP A 167 36.11 -26.15 -12.23
CA ASP A 167 37.45 -26.14 -12.78
C ASP A 167 37.47 -26.65 -14.23
N ASP A 168 38.23 -25.98 -15.10
CA ASP A 168 38.32 -26.32 -16.52
C ASP A 168 38.84 -27.76 -16.72
N SER A 169 38.03 -28.63 -17.34
CA SER A 169 38.34 -30.06 -17.48
C SER A 169 39.52 -30.35 -18.40
N ARG A 170 39.99 -29.36 -19.18
CA ARG A 170 41.17 -29.46 -20.03
C ARG A 170 42.48 -29.49 -19.24
N GLY A 171 42.46 -29.03 -17.97
CA GLY A 171 43.64 -29.09 -17.11
C GLY A 171 43.97 -30.54 -16.73
N GLU A 172 45.25 -30.90 -16.76
CA GLU A 172 45.71 -32.25 -16.38
C GLU A 172 45.38 -32.60 -14.93
N LYS A 173 45.34 -31.58 -14.06
CA LYS A 173 45.20 -31.72 -12.60
C LYS A 173 44.83 -30.37 -11.96
N LEU A 174 44.36 -30.40 -10.72
CA LEU A 174 44.14 -29.19 -9.91
C LEU A 174 45.45 -28.46 -9.58
N PRO A 175 45.40 -27.12 -9.32
CA PRO A 175 46.55 -26.37 -8.85
C PRO A 175 47.06 -26.91 -7.51
N ASP A 176 48.33 -26.72 -7.21
CA ASP A 176 48.95 -27.33 -6.02
C ASP A 176 48.27 -26.92 -4.71
N TRP A 177 47.80 -25.68 -4.60
CA TRP A 177 47.05 -25.22 -3.43
C TRP A 177 45.67 -25.91 -3.25
N ALA A 178 45.13 -26.53 -4.30
CA ALA A 178 43.82 -27.18 -4.29
C ALA A 178 43.89 -28.72 -4.29
N ARG A 179 44.94 -29.30 -4.87
CA ARG A 179 45.07 -30.73 -5.21
C ARG A 179 44.71 -31.72 -4.09
N ASN A 180 45.12 -31.44 -2.86
CA ASN A 180 44.90 -32.33 -1.71
C ASN A 180 43.90 -31.78 -0.69
N GLU A 181 43.38 -30.58 -0.95
CA GLU A 181 42.50 -29.85 -0.05
C GLU A 181 41.04 -29.95 -0.49
N TRP A 182 40.80 -30.12 -1.79
CA TRP A 182 39.46 -30.17 -2.39
C TRP A 182 39.13 -31.58 -2.85
N LYS A 183 37.92 -32.05 -2.51
CA LYS A 183 37.45 -33.39 -2.87
C LYS A 183 36.70 -33.35 -4.19
N GLU A 184 37.11 -34.19 -5.15
CA GLU A 184 36.40 -34.35 -6.44
C GLU A 184 34.96 -34.86 -6.21
N THR A 185 34.05 -34.37 -7.04
CA THR A 185 32.65 -34.82 -7.07
C THR A 185 32.36 -35.46 -8.43
N ASN A 186 31.22 -36.14 -8.55
CA ASN A 186 30.75 -36.67 -9.84
C ASN A 186 29.99 -35.63 -10.67
N LEU A 187 30.02 -34.36 -10.27
CA LEU A 187 29.24 -33.28 -10.89
C LEU A 187 30.07 -32.57 -11.96
N ILE A 188 29.41 -32.22 -13.05
CA ILE A 188 30.00 -31.51 -14.20
C ILE A 188 29.09 -30.34 -14.58
N ILE A 189 29.68 -29.20 -14.90
CA ILE A 189 29.01 -28.07 -15.56
C ILE A 189 29.44 -28.03 -17.02
N LYS A 190 28.51 -27.76 -17.94
CA LYS A 190 28.83 -27.52 -19.36
C LYS A 190 28.64 -26.07 -19.73
N SER A 191 29.52 -25.55 -20.58
CA SER A 191 29.44 -24.18 -21.10
C SER A 191 29.84 -24.11 -22.58
N ASP A 192 29.77 -22.91 -23.18
CA ASP A 192 30.29 -22.71 -24.55
C ASP A 192 31.81 -22.98 -24.63
N ASP A 193 32.58 -22.48 -23.67
CA ASP A 193 34.02 -22.70 -23.52
C ASP A 193 34.44 -22.33 -22.08
N PRO A 194 35.12 -23.21 -21.32
CA PRO A 194 35.35 -24.62 -21.61
C PRO A 194 34.04 -25.41 -21.78
N LYS A 195 34.06 -26.41 -22.66
CA LYS A 195 32.87 -27.26 -22.91
C LYS A 195 32.42 -28.00 -21.65
N GLU A 196 33.37 -28.39 -20.80
CA GLU A 196 33.11 -29.10 -19.55
C GLU A 196 33.99 -28.54 -18.43
N MET A 197 33.41 -28.50 -17.22
CA MET A 197 34.10 -28.10 -16.00
C MET A 197 33.79 -29.11 -14.90
N LYS A 198 34.85 -29.65 -14.29
CA LYS A 198 34.75 -30.57 -13.16
C LYS A 198 34.51 -29.81 -11.87
N ILE A 199 33.79 -30.42 -10.94
CA ILE A 199 33.44 -29.77 -9.68
C ILE A 199 34.12 -30.49 -8.52
N PHE A 200 34.81 -29.72 -7.70
CA PHE A 200 35.43 -30.15 -6.45
C PHE A 200 34.79 -29.39 -5.30
N ARG A 201 34.79 -29.95 -4.09
CA ARG A 201 34.17 -29.31 -2.93
C ARG A 201 35.09 -29.29 -1.71
N LYS A 202 34.91 -28.28 -0.87
CA LYS A 202 35.55 -28.15 0.44
C LYS A 202 34.68 -27.35 1.40
N GLU A 203 34.67 -27.75 2.67
CA GLU A 203 33.98 -27.02 3.73
C GLU A 203 34.85 -25.86 4.24
N PHE A 204 34.26 -24.68 4.39
CA PHE A 204 34.92 -23.52 4.96
C PHE A 204 34.12 -22.96 6.15
N PRO A 205 34.80 -22.52 7.23
CA PRO A 205 34.15 -21.71 8.24
C PRO A 205 33.74 -20.34 7.66
N ALA A 206 32.90 -19.61 8.39
CA ALA A 206 32.70 -18.19 8.12
C ALA A 206 34.03 -17.43 8.31
N GLY A 207 34.27 -16.39 7.53
CA GLY A 207 35.50 -15.60 7.58
C GLY A 207 36.23 -15.50 6.24
N ILE A 208 37.46 -15.00 6.29
CA ILE A 208 38.27 -14.71 5.12
C ILE A 208 38.73 -16.01 4.44
N VAL A 209 38.48 -16.12 3.15
CA VAL A 209 38.99 -17.15 2.25
C VAL A 209 39.98 -16.52 1.29
N LYS A 210 41.10 -17.21 1.06
CA LYS A 210 42.13 -16.83 0.10
C LYS A 210 42.42 -18.02 -0.81
N LEU A 211 42.27 -17.82 -2.13
CA LEU A 211 42.53 -18.83 -3.16
C LEU A 211 43.73 -18.41 -4.01
N GLY A 212 44.46 -19.41 -4.51
CA GLY A 212 45.73 -19.22 -5.22
C GLY A 212 45.61 -19.13 -6.75
N PRO A 213 46.76 -19.11 -7.44
CA PRO A 213 46.84 -19.01 -8.90
C PRO A 213 46.23 -20.23 -9.60
N ASN A 214 45.66 -20.00 -10.77
CA ASN A 214 45.01 -21.03 -11.58
C ASN A 214 46.01 -22.04 -12.20
N ARG A 215 47.28 -21.66 -12.41
CA ARG A 215 48.31 -22.51 -13.03
C ARG A 215 49.46 -22.90 -12.10
N GLN A 216 49.30 -22.77 -10.77
CA GLN A 216 50.36 -23.17 -9.85
C GLN A 216 50.62 -24.69 -9.97
N GLY A 217 51.79 -25.05 -10.49
CA GLY A 217 52.19 -26.44 -10.73
C GLY A 217 51.58 -27.08 -12.00
N ILE A 218 51.06 -26.29 -12.94
CA ILE A 218 50.37 -26.76 -14.15
C ILE A 218 50.87 -26.05 -15.43
N ASN A 219 51.12 -26.83 -16.48
CA ASN A 219 51.73 -26.35 -17.72
C ASN A 219 50.73 -25.81 -18.75
N THR A 220 49.48 -26.28 -18.78
CA THR A 220 48.47 -25.82 -19.75
C THR A 220 47.10 -25.64 -19.08
N ARG A 221 46.49 -24.46 -19.26
CA ARG A 221 45.13 -24.15 -18.79
C ARG A 221 44.62 -22.93 -19.55
N LYS A 222 43.32 -22.91 -19.91
CA LYS A 222 42.74 -21.84 -20.74
C LYS A 222 41.65 -21.06 -20.02
N GLY A 223 40.78 -21.72 -19.26
CA GLY A 223 39.78 -21.08 -18.42
C GLY A 223 40.25 -20.85 -16.98
N ASN A 224 39.79 -19.77 -16.36
CA ASN A 224 39.97 -19.56 -14.92
C ASN A 224 38.95 -20.43 -14.16
N TYR A 225 39.22 -20.76 -12.90
CA TYR A 225 38.27 -21.47 -12.06
C TYR A 225 37.10 -20.56 -11.66
N LEU A 226 35.97 -21.15 -11.26
CA LEU A 226 34.85 -20.46 -10.61
C LEU A 226 34.64 -21.03 -9.20
N ILE A 227 33.98 -20.24 -8.34
CA ILE A 227 33.68 -20.65 -6.98
C ILE A 227 32.18 -20.47 -6.72
N ALA A 228 31.44 -21.56 -6.56
CA ALA A 228 30.09 -21.52 -6.05
C ALA A 228 30.06 -21.82 -4.55
N ALA A 229 29.00 -21.38 -3.86
CA ALA A 229 28.87 -21.56 -2.41
C ALA A 229 27.47 -22.01 -2.02
N LYS A 230 27.43 -23.02 -1.14
CA LYS A 230 26.24 -23.40 -0.37
C LYS A 230 26.44 -22.99 1.10
N PRO A 231 25.82 -21.90 1.55
CA PRO A 231 25.90 -21.50 2.95
C PRO A 231 25.12 -22.45 3.84
N ARG A 232 25.73 -22.82 4.97
CA ARG A 232 25.09 -23.57 6.05
C ARG A 232 24.52 -22.60 7.06
N LEU A 233 23.25 -22.25 6.86
CA LEU A 233 22.52 -21.35 7.78
C LEU A 233 21.98 -22.08 9.01
N LEU A 234 21.59 -23.34 8.83
CA LEU A 234 21.06 -24.17 9.91
C LEU A 234 22.17 -24.97 10.60
N ASN A 235 22.17 -24.93 11.92
CA ASN A 235 23.04 -25.70 12.78
C ASN A 235 22.22 -26.66 13.64
N LYS A 236 22.26 -27.93 13.24
CA LYS A 236 21.53 -29.02 13.89
C LYS A 236 22.01 -29.24 15.33
N LYS A 237 21.06 -29.35 16.27
CA LYS A 237 21.26 -29.87 17.62
C LYS A 237 20.41 -31.12 17.85
N ASN A 238 20.74 -31.87 18.90
CA ASN A 238 20.05 -33.12 19.26
C ASN A 238 18.83 -32.90 20.19
N GLU A 239 18.56 -31.65 20.59
CA GLU A 239 17.49 -31.30 21.52
C GLU A 239 16.39 -30.51 20.82
N LEU A 240 15.14 -30.76 21.23
CA LEU A 240 13.97 -30.01 20.76
C LEU A 240 14.02 -28.55 21.21
N THR A 241 13.81 -27.63 20.28
CA THR A 241 13.67 -26.21 20.56
C THR A 241 12.32 -25.93 21.21
N THR A 242 12.33 -25.31 22.39
CA THR A 242 11.13 -24.93 23.15
C THR A 242 10.94 -23.42 23.16
N VAL A 243 9.69 -22.95 23.33
CA VAL A 243 9.37 -21.52 23.43
C VAL A 243 10.25 -20.83 24.49
N ASN A 244 10.42 -21.43 25.67
CA ASN A 244 11.27 -20.88 26.73
C ASN A 244 12.74 -20.76 26.33
N SER A 245 13.28 -21.73 25.59
CA SER A 245 14.66 -21.66 25.10
C SER A 245 14.85 -20.53 24.08
N VAL A 246 13.86 -20.31 23.20
CA VAL A 246 13.85 -19.23 22.21
C VAL A 246 13.82 -17.86 22.89
N LEU A 247 12.91 -17.68 23.86
CA LEU A 247 12.78 -16.41 24.58
C LEU A 247 14.08 -16.01 25.28
N LYS A 248 14.84 -16.98 25.82
CA LYS A 248 16.17 -16.73 26.41
C LYS A 248 17.21 -16.31 25.36
N SER A 249 17.14 -16.86 24.15
CA SER A 249 18.05 -16.56 23.03
C SER A 249 17.76 -15.23 22.32
N LEU A 250 16.63 -14.57 22.60
CA LEU A 250 16.28 -13.28 22.00
C LEU A 250 17.28 -12.16 22.30
N THR A 251 17.99 -12.23 23.44
CA THR A 251 19.02 -11.24 23.82
C THR A 251 20.16 -11.15 22.82
N ASN A 252 20.47 -12.25 22.13
CA ASN A 252 21.53 -12.34 21.11
C ASN A 252 20.97 -12.40 19.68
N ALA A 253 19.70 -12.03 19.48
CA ALA A 253 19.05 -12.15 18.20
C ALA A 253 19.44 -11.02 17.23
N ASP A 254 20.05 -11.41 16.12
CA ASP A 254 20.32 -10.60 14.92
C ASP A 254 19.20 -10.74 13.87
N ALA A 255 18.53 -9.63 13.56
CA ALA A 255 17.44 -9.57 12.58
C ALA A 255 17.90 -9.80 11.13
N ARG A 256 19.15 -9.48 10.78
CA ARG A 256 19.69 -9.73 9.44
C ARG A 256 19.91 -11.22 9.21
N LYS A 257 20.43 -11.93 10.22
CA LYS A 257 20.48 -13.41 10.19
C LYS A 257 19.07 -14.00 10.13
N GLY A 258 18.10 -13.36 10.79
CA GLY A 258 16.69 -13.73 10.72
C GLY A 258 16.11 -13.61 9.31
N GLU A 259 16.40 -12.53 8.60
CA GLU A 259 16.01 -12.35 7.19
C GLU A 259 16.61 -13.45 6.31
N ASP A 260 17.90 -13.74 6.48
CA ASP A 260 18.59 -14.77 5.71
C ASP A 260 18.00 -16.17 5.97
N LEU A 261 17.70 -16.51 7.23
CA LEU A 261 17.02 -17.76 7.60
C LEU A 261 15.59 -17.83 7.03
N PHE A 262 14.87 -16.71 7.00
CA PHE A 262 13.51 -16.62 6.48
C PHE A 262 13.46 -16.77 4.95
N MET A 263 14.38 -16.11 4.25
CA MET A 263 14.38 -16.02 2.78
C MET A 263 15.06 -17.20 2.10
N SER A 264 16.08 -17.80 2.74
CA SER A 264 16.95 -18.79 2.12
C SER A 264 16.37 -20.20 2.07
N ILE A 265 16.59 -20.89 0.95
CA ILE A 265 16.34 -22.33 0.79
C ILE A 265 17.24 -23.19 1.69
N TYR A 266 18.38 -22.66 2.14
CA TYR A 266 19.27 -23.33 3.11
C TYR A 266 18.95 -22.95 4.55
N GLY A 267 17.97 -22.07 4.77
CA GLY A 267 17.46 -21.66 6.07
C GLY A 267 16.15 -22.38 6.41
N ALA A 268 15.28 -21.70 7.16
CA ALA A 268 13.93 -22.18 7.42
C ALA A 268 13.02 -22.11 6.18
N ASN A 269 13.42 -21.34 5.16
CA ASN A 269 12.71 -21.17 3.90
C ASN A 269 11.24 -20.75 4.07
N CYS A 270 10.96 -19.92 5.07
CA CYS A 270 9.62 -19.40 5.36
C CYS A 270 9.03 -18.65 4.15
N SER A 271 9.89 -18.01 3.34
CA SER A 271 9.51 -17.28 2.12
C SER A 271 8.91 -18.16 1.01
N SER A 272 9.08 -19.49 1.08
CA SER A 272 8.44 -20.44 0.16
C SER A 272 6.90 -20.43 0.27
N CYS A 273 6.37 -19.98 1.41
CA CYS A 273 4.93 -19.88 1.66
C CYS A 273 4.48 -18.49 2.08
N HIS A 274 5.31 -17.75 2.84
CA HIS A 274 4.96 -16.43 3.37
C HIS A 274 5.56 -15.29 2.57
N GLN A 275 4.81 -14.20 2.50
CA GLN A 275 5.25 -12.96 1.88
C GLN A 275 5.55 -11.88 2.94
N ILE A 276 6.63 -11.12 2.75
CA ILE A 276 6.97 -9.92 3.51
C ILE A 276 7.31 -8.80 2.53
N SER A 277 6.56 -7.71 2.59
CA SER A 277 6.72 -6.52 1.76
C SER A 277 6.85 -6.84 0.25
N GLY A 278 6.08 -7.82 -0.23
CA GLY A 278 6.11 -8.29 -1.62
C GLY A 278 7.16 -9.35 -1.94
N LYS A 279 8.12 -9.62 -1.05
CA LYS A 279 9.14 -10.68 -1.20
C LYS A 279 8.64 -12.01 -0.64
N GLY A 280 8.94 -13.12 -1.32
CA GLY A 280 8.43 -14.45 -0.99
C GLY A 280 7.12 -14.78 -1.71
N LYS A 281 6.52 -15.93 -1.39
CA LYS A 281 5.25 -16.37 -1.99
C LYS A 281 4.06 -15.98 -1.13
N ASN A 282 2.92 -15.73 -1.75
CA ASN A 282 1.67 -15.44 -1.06
C ASN A 282 0.81 -16.71 -1.00
N HIS A 283 1.31 -17.78 -0.37
CA HIS A 283 0.59 -19.05 -0.20
C HIS A 283 0.08 -19.25 1.23
N ALA A 284 0.59 -18.45 2.16
CA ALA A 284 0.27 -18.41 3.58
C ALA A 284 0.05 -16.93 4.02
N PRO A 285 -0.36 -16.65 5.27
CA PRO A 285 -0.63 -15.28 5.71
C PRO A 285 0.54 -14.32 5.44
N ASP A 286 0.23 -13.15 4.90
CA ASP A 286 1.17 -12.04 4.74
C ASP A 286 1.73 -11.59 6.11
N LEU A 287 3.06 -11.59 6.23
CA LEU A 287 3.80 -11.27 7.46
C LEU A 287 4.39 -9.85 7.47
N SER A 288 4.09 -9.00 6.48
CA SER A 288 4.66 -7.65 6.32
C SER A 288 4.46 -6.72 7.52
N ASN A 289 3.41 -6.94 8.31
CA ASN A 289 3.10 -6.15 9.51
C ASN A 289 2.88 -7.07 10.72
N ILE A 290 3.57 -8.21 10.79
CA ILE A 290 3.36 -9.18 11.88
C ILE A 290 3.87 -8.64 13.23
N GLY A 291 4.91 -7.80 13.23
CA GLY A 291 5.47 -7.18 14.43
C GLY A 291 4.55 -6.19 15.14
N ASP A 292 3.43 -5.79 14.53
CA ASP A 292 2.38 -4.99 15.19
C ASP A 292 1.30 -5.85 15.86
N ARG A 293 1.24 -7.15 15.52
CA ARG A 293 0.09 -8.02 15.82
C ARG A 293 0.44 -9.22 16.69
N ALA A 294 1.71 -9.57 16.79
CA ALA A 294 2.19 -10.69 17.57
C ALA A 294 3.46 -10.29 18.32
N ASP A 295 3.54 -10.65 19.60
CA ASP A 295 4.78 -10.55 20.37
C ASP A 295 5.69 -11.75 20.12
N SER A 296 6.91 -11.69 20.64
CA SER A 296 7.92 -12.73 20.45
C SER A 296 7.49 -14.11 20.97
N LYS A 297 6.64 -14.18 22.00
CA LYS A 297 6.15 -15.46 22.54
C LYS A 297 5.13 -16.08 21.61
N ILE A 298 4.17 -15.29 21.12
CA ILE A 298 3.18 -15.72 20.13
C ILE A 298 3.88 -16.18 18.85
N LEU A 299 4.91 -15.45 18.39
CA LEU A 299 5.69 -15.85 17.21
C LEU A 299 6.44 -17.17 17.43
N ALA A 300 7.06 -17.36 18.60
CA ALA A 300 7.73 -18.63 18.94
C ALA A 300 6.73 -19.80 18.99
N GLU A 301 5.55 -19.60 19.59
CA GLU A 301 4.49 -20.61 19.62
C GLU A 301 3.99 -20.95 18.21
N ALA A 302 3.75 -19.95 17.36
CA ALA A 302 3.33 -20.17 15.99
C ALA A 302 4.36 -20.91 15.13
N ILE A 303 5.66 -20.66 15.35
CA ILE A 303 6.74 -21.32 14.61
C ILE A 303 6.93 -22.78 15.07
N LEU A 304 6.92 -23.00 16.38
CA LEU A 304 7.24 -24.31 16.95
C LEU A 304 6.02 -25.24 17.03
N ASN A 305 4.82 -24.68 17.20
CA ASN A 305 3.55 -25.41 17.36
C ASN A 305 2.48 -24.91 16.37
N PRO A 306 2.71 -24.98 15.05
CA PRO A 306 1.87 -24.30 14.06
C PRO A 306 0.41 -24.78 14.02
N SER A 307 0.11 -26.00 14.46
CA SER A 307 -1.26 -26.54 14.52
C SER A 307 -2.04 -26.12 15.77
N GLN A 308 -1.40 -25.49 16.76
CA GLN A 308 -2.06 -25.06 18.00
C GLN A 308 -3.03 -23.88 17.76
N SER A 309 -2.73 -23.03 16.78
CA SER A 309 -3.60 -21.94 16.35
C SER A 309 -3.49 -21.77 14.84
N ILE A 310 -4.48 -22.28 14.11
CA ILE A 310 -4.53 -22.19 12.65
C ILE A 310 -5.25 -20.89 12.28
N THR A 311 -4.62 -20.08 11.43
CA THR A 311 -5.27 -18.89 10.90
C THR A 311 -6.37 -19.28 9.92
N GLU A 312 -7.52 -18.63 10.03
CA GLU A 312 -8.65 -18.76 9.13
C GLU A 312 -8.25 -18.85 7.64
N GLY A 313 -8.81 -19.81 6.91
CA GLY A 313 -8.57 -19.94 5.47
C GLY A 313 -7.21 -20.56 5.11
N PHE A 314 -6.36 -20.87 6.09
CA PHE A 314 -5.06 -21.52 5.90
C PHE A 314 -4.98 -22.90 6.60
N ALA A 315 -6.13 -23.53 6.85
CA ALA A 315 -6.17 -24.93 7.26
C ALA A 315 -5.80 -25.84 6.08
N ALA A 316 -5.01 -26.88 6.33
CA ALA A 316 -4.64 -27.82 5.29
C ALA A 316 -5.86 -28.54 4.71
N GLN A 317 -5.87 -28.72 3.40
CA GLN A 317 -6.86 -29.47 2.64
C GLN A 317 -6.18 -30.71 2.06
N MET A 318 -6.81 -31.87 2.24
CA MET A 318 -6.44 -33.14 1.63
C MET A 318 -7.37 -33.43 0.47
N PHE A 319 -6.78 -33.79 -0.67
CA PHE A 319 -7.46 -34.26 -1.87
C PHE A 319 -6.97 -35.67 -2.17
N LYS A 320 -7.90 -36.63 -2.17
CA LYS A 320 -7.66 -37.97 -2.70
C LYS A 320 -8.15 -37.99 -4.14
N LEU A 321 -7.27 -38.33 -5.07
CA LEU A 321 -7.59 -38.41 -6.49
C LEU A 321 -8.05 -39.82 -6.87
N LYS A 322 -8.78 -39.94 -7.98
CA LYS A 322 -9.29 -41.22 -8.51
C LYS A 322 -8.19 -42.22 -8.87
N ASN A 323 -7.00 -41.72 -9.22
CA ASN A 323 -5.80 -42.53 -9.47
C ASN A 323 -5.10 -43.00 -8.17
N GLY A 324 -5.64 -42.68 -6.99
CA GLY A 324 -5.10 -43.06 -5.69
C GLY A 324 -4.09 -42.09 -5.10
N ILE A 325 -3.66 -41.05 -5.84
CA ILE A 325 -2.73 -40.04 -5.33
C ILE A 325 -3.41 -39.18 -4.27
N ILE A 326 -2.70 -38.90 -3.17
CA ILE A 326 -3.16 -38.00 -2.12
C ILE A 326 -2.30 -36.73 -2.18
N GLN A 327 -2.95 -35.58 -2.31
CA GLN A 327 -2.31 -34.27 -2.28
C GLN A 327 -2.81 -33.48 -1.06
N THR A 328 -1.89 -32.86 -0.32
CA THR A 328 -2.23 -32.07 0.87
C THR A 328 -1.58 -30.69 0.77
N GLY A 329 -2.34 -29.64 1.04
CA GLY A 329 -1.85 -28.27 0.90
C GLY A 329 -2.89 -27.20 1.24
N ILE A 330 -2.61 -25.95 0.86
CA ILE A 330 -3.52 -24.81 0.97
C ILE A 330 -4.13 -24.51 -0.39
N VAL A 331 -5.45 -24.42 -0.45
CA VAL A 331 -6.15 -24.03 -1.69
C VAL A 331 -5.89 -22.55 -1.96
N LEU A 332 -5.21 -22.25 -3.06
CA LEU A 332 -4.93 -20.90 -3.51
C LEU A 332 -6.08 -20.30 -4.32
N GLU A 333 -6.58 -21.10 -5.26
CA GLU A 333 -7.64 -20.76 -6.18
C GLU A 333 -8.52 -21.98 -6.44
N GLU A 334 -9.82 -21.76 -6.60
CA GLU A 334 -10.79 -22.80 -6.92
C GLU A 334 -11.72 -22.26 -8.00
N THR A 335 -11.68 -22.88 -9.19
CA THR A 335 -12.57 -22.58 -10.30
C THR A 335 -13.58 -23.72 -10.51
N GLY A 336 -14.46 -23.57 -11.49
CA GLY A 336 -15.41 -24.62 -11.88
C GLY A 336 -14.75 -25.87 -12.47
N ARG A 337 -13.48 -25.81 -12.89
CA ARG A 337 -12.77 -26.94 -13.52
C ARG A 337 -11.61 -27.47 -12.71
N GLU A 338 -10.92 -26.59 -11.98
CA GLU A 338 -9.65 -26.93 -11.33
C GLU A 338 -9.49 -26.29 -9.96
N ILE A 339 -8.60 -26.88 -9.17
CA ILE A 339 -8.15 -26.40 -7.86
C ILE A 339 -6.64 -26.20 -7.92
N GLU A 340 -6.18 -24.99 -7.61
CA GLU A 340 -4.77 -24.70 -7.43
C GLU A 340 -4.39 -24.90 -5.95
N LEU A 341 -3.48 -25.83 -5.69
CA LEU A 341 -3.09 -26.27 -4.35
C LEU A 341 -1.60 -25.96 -4.10
N ALA A 342 -1.31 -25.11 -3.11
CA ALA A 342 0.03 -24.92 -2.59
C ALA A 342 0.41 -26.04 -1.62
N MET A 343 1.40 -26.84 -1.98
CA MET A 343 1.95 -27.91 -1.16
C MET A 343 3.01 -27.39 -0.19
N THR A 344 3.31 -28.20 0.83
CA THR A 344 4.46 -27.99 1.70
C THR A 344 5.75 -27.90 0.87
N GLY A 345 6.62 -26.94 1.18
CA GLY A 345 7.82 -26.64 0.39
C GLY A 345 7.60 -25.64 -0.76
N GLY A 346 6.35 -25.17 -0.95
CA GLY A 346 6.02 -24.07 -1.87
C GLY A 346 5.80 -24.50 -3.32
N ALA A 347 5.72 -25.81 -3.61
CA ALA A 347 5.26 -26.29 -4.91
C ALA A 347 3.76 -26.02 -5.09
N VAL A 348 3.33 -25.79 -6.32
CA VAL A 348 1.91 -25.60 -6.65
C VAL A 348 1.49 -26.68 -7.63
N VAL A 349 0.40 -27.36 -7.32
CA VAL A 349 -0.19 -28.39 -8.19
C VAL A 349 -1.59 -27.97 -8.57
N ASN A 350 -1.97 -28.32 -9.80
CA ASN A 350 -3.31 -28.09 -10.32
C ASN A 350 -4.06 -29.43 -10.34
N ILE A 351 -5.21 -29.48 -9.69
CA ILE A 351 -6.06 -30.67 -9.58
C ILE A 351 -7.32 -30.43 -10.39
N GLN A 352 -7.57 -31.27 -11.39
CA GLN A 352 -8.85 -31.23 -12.11
C GLN A 352 -9.96 -31.78 -11.21
N ARG A 353 -11.11 -31.09 -11.17
CA ARG A 353 -12.20 -31.44 -10.24
C ARG A 353 -12.78 -32.82 -10.49
N ASP A 354 -12.81 -33.24 -11.74
CA ASP A 354 -13.29 -34.56 -12.16
C ASP A 354 -12.34 -35.69 -11.75
N GLU A 355 -11.09 -35.39 -11.41
CA GLU A 355 -10.15 -36.34 -10.83
C GLU A 355 -10.30 -36.50 -9.31
N ILE A 356 -11.04 -35.63 -8.63
CA ILE A 356 -11.19 -35.67 -7.17
C ILE A 356 -12.14 -36.79 -6.76
N PHE A 357 -11.64 -37.71 -5.93
CA PHE A 357 -12.42 -38.75 -5.29
C PHE A 357 -12.95 -38.29 -3.92
N GLU A 358 -12.11 -37.63 -3.11
CA GLU A 358 -12.47 -37.15 -1.77
C GLU A 358 -11.74 -35.85 -1.44
N ARG A 359 -12.42 -34.93 -0.76
CA ARG A 359 -11.84 -33.70 -0.19
C ARG A 359 -12.10 -33.66 1.31
N LYS A 360 -11.06 -33.39 2.10
CA LYS A 360 -11.15 -33.29 3.56
C LYS A 360 -10.33 -32.13 4.11
N GLY A 361 -10.92 -31.32 4.98
CA GLY A 361 -10.15 -30.36 5.79
C GLY A 361 -9.44 -31.08 6.94
N LEU A 362 -8.18 -30.76 7.18
CA LEU A 362 -7.39 -31.36 8.25
C LEU A 362 -7.25 -30.41 9.45
N PRO A 363 -7.25 -30.92 10.70
CA PRO A 363 -7.05 -30.12 11.90
C PRO A 363 -5.56 -29.80 12.15
N ILE A 364 -4.76 -29.72 11.09
CA ILE A 364 -3.32 -29.43 11.15
C ILE A 364 -2.98 -28.26 10.23
N SER A 365 -1.94 -27.52 10.60
CA SER A 365 -1.39 -26.47 9.75
C SER A 365 -0.64 -27.06 8.56
N ALA A 366 -0.63 -26.35 7.43
CA ALA A 366 0.27 -26.66 6.32
C ALA A 366 1.73 -26.23 6.60
N MET A 367 1.96 -25.43 7.65
CA MET A 367 3.30 -25.10 8.12
C MET A 367 3.96 -26.35 8.76
N PRO A 368 5.22 -26.67 8.42
CA PRO A 368 5.91 -27.84 8.95
C PRO A 368 5.95 -27.89 10.48
N ALA A 369 5.47 -29.00 11.07
CA ALA A 369 5.57 -29.23 12.52
C ALA A 369 7.02 -29.53 12.97
N SER A 370 7.91 -29.86 12.04
CA SER A 370 9.30 -30.25 12.32
C SER A 370 10.22 -29.07 12.65
N PHE A 371 9.75 -27.82 12.68
CA PHE A 371 10.62 -26.68 12.98
C PHE A 371 11.23 -26.73 14.39
N ALA A 372 10.54 -27.35 15.35
CA ALA A 372 11.09 -27.57 16.69
C ALA A 372 12.30 -28.53 16.71
N GLU A 373 12.39 -29.43 15.73
CA GLU A 373 13.51 -30.36 15.55
C GLU A 373 14.60 -29.80 14.63
N LEU A 374 14.19 -28.99 13.64
CA LEU A 374 15.08 -28.48 12.60
C LEU A 374 15.86 -27.24 13.03
N LEU A 375 15.21 -26.30 13.72
CA LEU A 375 15.77 -25.00 14.09
C LEU A 375 16.24 -25.02 15.53
N ASN A 376 17.43 -24.51 15.81
CA ASN A 376 17.88 -24.31 17.19
C ASN A 376 17.29 -23.02 17.80
N PRO A 377 17.36 -22.82 19.13
CA PRO A 377 16.72 -21.69 19.79
C PRO A 377 17.20 -20.33 19.28
N GLN A 378 18.48 -20.22 18.90
CA GLN A 378 19.07 -18.98 18.42
C GLN A 378 18.60 -18.64 17.00
N GLU A 379 18.40 -19.64 16.14
CA GLU A 379 17.86 -19.46 14.79
C GLU A 379 16.41 -18.99 14.82
N VAL A 380 15.58 -19.60 15.67
CA VAL A 380 14.19 -19.13 15.86
C VAL A 380 14.19 -17.72 16.43
N ALA A 381 15.07 -17.41 17.38
CA ALA A 381 15.22 -16.05 17.91
C ALA A 381 15.63 -15.03 16.83
N HIS A 382 16.55 -15.38 15.93
CA HIS A 382 16.92 -14.56 14.78
C HIS A 382 15.70 -14.29 13.88
N ILE A 383 14.93 -15.32 13.50
CA ILE A 383 13.71 -15.18 12.69
C ILE A 383 12.70 -14.28 13.41
N ILE A 384 12.48 -14.47 14.71
CA ILE A 384 11.57 -13.63 15.51
C ILE A 384 12.03 -12.18 15.54
N ALA A 385 13.33 -11.91 15.69
CA ALA A 385 13.85 -10.54 15.63
C ALA A 385 13.56 -9.88 14.27
N TYR A 386 13.71 -10.63 13.17
CA TYR A 386 13.33 -10.15 11.84
C TYR A 386 11.82 -9.88 11.73
N LEU A 387 10.97 -10.81 12.18
CA LEU A 387 9.50 -10.69 12.15
C LEU A 387 8.98 -9.56 13.04
N THR A 388 9.57 -9.37 14.22
CA THR A 388 9.22 -8.29 15.15
C THR A 388 9.57 -6.91 14.59
N ASN A 389 10.57 -6.85 13.71
CA ASN A 389 10.91 -5.64 12.95
C ASN A 389 9.99 -5.41 11.74
N GLN A 390 9.16 -6.38 11.34
CA GLN A 390 8.10 -6.21 10.34
C GLN A 390 6.88 -5.54 10.97
N LYS A 391 7.10 -4.33 11.46
CA LYS A 391 6.03 -3.42 11.86
C LYS A 391 5.53 -2.71 10.62
N LYS A 392 4.30 -2.21 10.67
CA LYS A 392 3.80 -1.25 9.71
C LYS A 392 4.78 -0.10 9.70
N THR A 393 5.66 -0.12 8.72
CA THR A 393 6.42 1.05 8.34
C THR A 393 5.35 2.04 7.92
N ASP A 394 5.06 3.01 8.78
CA ASP A 394 4.53 4.27 8.30
C ASP A 394 5.57 4.71 7.29
N SER A 395 5.27 4.48 6.02
CA SER A 395 6.18 4.65 4.91
C SER A 395 6.72 6.07 4.98
N LYS A 396 7.86 6.22 5.67
CA LYS A 396 8.71 7.37 5.59
C LYS A 396 9.36 7.28 4.25
N LYS A 397 8.56 7.65 3.23
CA LYS A 397 9.06 8.03 1.91
C LYS A 397 10.29 8.94 2.16
N PRO A 398 11.36 8.82 1.36
CA PRO A 398 12.64 9.50 1.59
C PRO A 398 12.46 10.97 1.98
N LYS A 399 13.32 11.54 2.84
CA LYS A 399 13.20 12.93 3.37
C LYS A 399 12.85 13.97 2.28
N GLU A 400 13.39 13.85 1.07
CA GLU A 400 13.08 14.72 -0.08
C GLU A 400 11.61 14.69 -0.54
N SER A 401 10.89 13.58 -0.33
CA SER A 401 9.50 13.41 -0.77
C SER A 401 8.45 14.01 0.16
N ARG A 402 8.88 14.65 1.26
CA ARG A 402 8.00 15.22 2.29
C ARG A 402 8.13 16.74 2.44
N SER A 403 9.16 17.32 1.85
CA SER A 403 9.39 18.77 1.81
C SER A 403 8.54 19.44 0.75
N PHE A 404 7.88 20.52 1.12
CA PHE A 404 7.26 21.37 0.11
C PHE A 404 8.32 22.13 -0.69
N ASN A 405 8.01 22.41 -1.95
CA ASN A 405 8.74 23.37 -2.76
C ASN A 405 7.77 24.05 -3.74
N PHE A 406 8.21 25.18 -4.30
CA PHE A 406 7.46 25.93 -5.28
C PHE A 406 8.19 25.90 -6.61
N GLU A 407 7.43 25.71 -7.68
CA GLU A 407 7.92 25.82 -9.05
C GLU A 407 7.09 26.88 -9.79
N ARG A 408 7.77 27.93 -10.27
CA ARG A 408 7.13 28.98 -11.03
C ARG A 408 7.30 28.71 -12.51
N SER A 409 6.28 28.08 -13.12
CA SER A 409 6.29 27.78 -14.56
C SER A 409 6.31 29.04 -15.43
N ASN A 410 5.67 30.13 -14.99
CA ASN A 410 5.71 31.46 -15.61
C ASN A 410 5.10 32.52 -14.66
N GLU A 411 4.90 33.75 -15.13
CA GLU A 411 4.24 34.81 -14.34
C GLU A 411 2.78 34.51 -13.97
N ASN A 412 2.13 33.58 -14.67
CA ASN A 412 0.69 33.31 -14.57
C ASN A 412 0.35 32.17 -13.60
N LYS A 413 1.30 31.28 -13.25
CA LYS A 413 1.03 30.08 -12.44
C LYS A 413 2.17 29.77 -11.46
N LEU A 414 1.80 29.40 -10.24
CA LEU A 414 2.70 28.91 -9.20
C LEU A 414 2.31 27.47 -8.83
N THR A 415 3.19 26.52 -9.06
CA THR A 415 2.97 25.11 -8.69
C THR A 415 3.51 24.83 -7.29
N ILE A 416 2.71 24.17 -6.46
CA ILE A 416 3.06 23.70 -5.13
C ILE A 416 3.34 22.20 -5.22
N ASN A 417 4.57 21.81 -4.88
CA ASN A 417 5.05 20.43 -4.95
C ASN A 417 5.33 19.89 -3.54
N LEU A 418 5.19 18.57 -3.37
CA LEU A 418 5.68 17.80 -2.23
C LEU A 418 6.77 16.84 -2.74
N GLY A 419 8.02 17.18 -2.49
CA GLY A 419 9.16 16.60 -3.22
C GLY A 419 9.00 16.77 -4.72
N LYS A 420 8.94 15.66 -5.46
CA LYS A 420 8.72 15.65 -6.92
C LYS A 420 7.24 15.59 -7.32
N GLN A 421 6.32 15.52 -6.37
CA GLN A 421 4.90 15.32 -6.64
C GLN A 421 4.17 16.68 -6.67
N PRO A 422 3.59 17.11 -7.80
CA PRO A 422 2.70 18.26 -7.82
C PRO A 422 1.46 18.01 -6.97
N ILE A 423 1.15 18.97 -6.09
CA ILE A 423 0.00 18.93 -5.18
C ILE A 423 -1.12 19.84 -5.68
N ALA A 424 -0.79 21.07 -6.07
CA ALA A 424 -1.75 22.02 -6.60
C ALA A 424 -1.05 23.08 -7.46
N THR A 425 -1.80 23.76 -8.31
CA THR A 425 -1.33 24.94 -9.03
C THR A 425 -2.17 26.15 -8.61
N TYR A 426 -1.51 27.17 -8.04
CA TYR A 426 -2.12 28.47 -7.81
C TYR A 426 -2.11 29.28 -9.11
N LEU A 427 -3.30 29.59 -9.62
CA LEU A 427 -3.45 30.44 -10.79
C LEU A 427 -3.29 31.91 -10.36
N ILE A 428 -2.31 32.62 -10.92
CA ILE A 428 -1.99 34.04 -10.68
C ILE A 428 -2.64 34.95 -11.72
N ARG A 429 -2.63 34.54 -12.99
CA ARG A 429 -3.31 35.22 -14.09
C ARG A 429 -3.89 34.19 -15.06
N ASP A 430 -5.08 34.46 -15.55
CA ASP A 430 -5.77 33.68 -16.57
C ASP A 430 -6.65 34.64 -17.37
N PRO A 431 -6.73 34.51 -18.71
CA PRO A 431 -7.46 35.46 -19.55
C PRO A 431 -8.97 35.47 -19.27
N VAL A 432 -9.52 34.38 -18.73
CA VAL A 432 -10.96 34.24 -18.43
C VAL A 432 -11.18 34.16 -16.92
N LEU A 433 -10.42 33.33 -16.21
CA LEU A 433 -10.53 33.16 -14.76
C LEU A 433 -9.76 34.26 -14.02
N THR A 434 -10.35 35.45 -13.93
CA THR A 434 -9.71 36.61 -13.28
C THR A 434 -9.58 36.47 -11.77
N ARG A 435 -10.39 35.64 -11.11
CA ARG A 435 -10.24 35.33 -9.68
C ARG A 435 -9.20 34.24 -9.43
N ARG A 436 -8.60 34.24 -8.24
CA ARG A 436 -7.55 33.28 -7.89
C ARG A 436 -8.17 31.92 -7.52
N ALA A 437 -7.48 30.84 -7.88
CA ALA A 437 -7.89 29.48 -7.57
C ALA A 437 -6.68 28.57 -7.41
N LEU A 438 -6.82 27.57 -6.56
CA LEU A 438 -5.96 26.39 -6.53
C LEU A 438 -6.60 25.33 -7.41
N VAL A 439 -5.88 24.90 -8.44
CA VAL A 439 -6.37 23.96 -9.45
C VAL A 439 -5.56 22.67 -9.44
N ASN A 440 -6.15 21.61 -10.00
CA ASN A 440 -5.52 20.30 -10.12
C ASN A 440 -5.02 19.73 -8.77
N LEU A 441 -5.83 19.86 -7.71
CA LEU A 441 -5.46 19.38 -6.37
C LEU A 441 -5.28 17.87 -6.37
N ARG A 442 -4.21 17.42 -5.73
CA ARG A 442 -3.81 16.03 -5.57
C ARG A 442 -3.49 15.70 -4.12
N THR A 443 -3.62 14.42 -3.77
CA THR A 443 -3.17 13.88 -2.49
C THR A 443 -1.63 13.84 -2.39
N PRO A 444 -1.03 13.57 -1.21
CA PRO A 444 0.42 13.33 -1.08
C PRO A 444 0.99 12.22 -1.98
N SER A 445 0.18 11.26 -2.40
CA SER A 445 0.59 10.22 -3.36
C SER A 445 0.37 10.60 -4.82
N GLY A 446 -0.23 11.77 -5.10
CA GLY A 446 -0.45 12.28 -6.45
C GLY A 446 -1.83 11.95 -7.04
N ILE A 447 -2.76 11.41 -6.25
CA ILE A 447 -4.09 11.06 -6.75
C ILE A 447 -4.92 12.34 -6.93
N PRO A 448 -5.52 12.60 -8.11
CA PRO A 448 -6.39 13.76 -8.32
C PRO A 448 -7.62 13.74 -7.41
N VAL A 449 -7.87 14.86 -6.71
CA VAL A 449 -9.01 15.01 -5.79
C VAL A 449 -10.06 15.99 -6.33
N THR A 450 -9.63 17.07 -6.96
CA THR A 450 -10.52 18.00 -7.65
C THR A 450 -10.66 17.67 -9.13
N ARG A 451 -11.70 18.22 -9.76
CA ARG A 451 -11.83 18.24 -11.23
C ARG A 451 -10.55 18.82 -11.85
N PRO A 452 -10.07 18.25 -12.97
CA PRO A 452 -8.93 18.81 -13.69
C PRO A 452 -9.27 20.19 -14.26
N PHE A 453 -8.26 21.05 -14.35
CA PHE A 453 -8.31 22.37 -14.97
C PHE A 453 -7.18 22.54 -15.99
N PRO A 454 -7.47 22.94 -17.23
CA PRO A 454 -8.82 23.16 -17.77
C PRO A 454 -9.64 21.86 -17.78
N ALA A 455 -10.96 21.98 -17.67
CA ALA A 455 -11.83 20.81 -17.75
C ALA A 455 -11.81 20.23 -19.17
N GLN A 456 -12.15 18.94 -19.30
CA GLN A 456 -12.27 18.29 -20.61
C GLN A 456 -13.38 18.94 -21.45
N GLU A 457 -13.24 18.93 -22.78
CA GLU A 457 -14.21 19.50 -23.71
C GLU A 457 -15.62 18.95 -23.49
N LYS A 458 -16.65 19.82 -23.69
CA LYS A 458 -18.09 19.54 -23.52
C LYS A 458 -18.63 19.45 -22.09
N GLU A 459 -17.82 19.76 -21.07
CA GLU A 459 -18.34 19.81 -19.71
C GLU A 459 -18.93 21.18 -19.34
N ASP A 460 -20.13 21.15 -18.77
CA ASP A 460 -20.85 22.34 -18.32
C ASP A 460 -20.04 23.15 -17.29
N HIS A 461 -20.12 24.49 -17.40
CA HIS A 461 -19.42 25.45 -16.53
C HIS A 461 -17.92 25.12 -16.33
N ALA A 462 -17.21 24.72 -17.39
CA ALA A 462 -15.82 24.25 -17.38
C ALA A 462 -14.84 25.17 -16.66
N ILE A 463 -14.95 26.48 -16.90
CA ILE A 463 -14.03 27.49 -16.35
C ILE A 463 -14.48 27.97 -14.95
N MET A 464 -15.79 27.96 -14.68
CA MET A 464 -16.38 28.46 -13.44
C MET A 464 -15.98 27.66 -12.19
N HIS A 465 -15.72 26.36 -12.36
CA HIS A 465 -15.43 25.44 -11.27
C HIS A 465 -14.01 24.83 -11.39
N PRO A 466 -12.95 25.61 -11.11
CA PRO A 466 -11.57 25.27 -11.48
C PRO A 466 -10.82 24.33 -10.52
N GLY A 467 -11.38 24.03 -9.34
CA GLY A 467 -10.68 23.23 -8.33
C GLY A 467 -11.15 23.59 -6.93
N LEU A 468 -10.33 24.36 -6.20
CA LEU A 468 -10.64 24.99 -4.91
C LEU A 468 -10.45 26.51 -5.05
N TRP A 469 -11.42 27.32 -4.64
CA TRP A 469 -11.39 28.78 -4.82
C TRP A 469 -12.25 29.51 -3.80
N ILE A 470 -12.04 30.83 -3.68
CA ILE A 470 -13.00 31.73 -3.03
C ILE A 470 -13.61 32.64 -4.08
N SER A 471 -14.92 32.83 -4.02
CA SER A 471 -15.64 33.75 -4.90
C SER A 471 -17.01 34.10 -4.34
N TYR A 472 -17.64 35.10 -4.95
CA TYR A 472 -18.88 35.69 -4.47
C TYR A 472 -19.79 36.02 -5.66
N GLY A 473 -21.03 35.54 -5.60
CA GLY A 473 -22.03 35.81 -6.64
C GLY A 473 -22.59 37.24 -6.58
N TRP A 474 -22.42 37.95 -5.47
CA TRP A 474 -22.86 39.35 -5.32
C TRP A 474 -22.06 40.11 -4.26
N VAL A 475 -21.39 41.19 -4.67
CA VAL A 475 -20.75 42.17 -3.77
C VAL A 475 -21.06 43.57 -4.28
N SER A 476 -21.85 44.35 -3.55
CA SER A 476 -22.25 45.73 -3.90
C SER A 476 -22.72 45.87 -5.36
N GLY A 477 -23.57 44.94 -5.81
CA GLY A 477 -24.10 44.90 -7.18
C GLY A 477 -23.26 44.15 -8.22
N ASN A 478 -22.10 43.60 -7.84
CA ASN A 478 -21.14 42.98 -8.78
C ASN A 478 -21.03 41.46 -8.59
N ASP A 479 -20.89 40.71 -9.68
CA ASP A 479 -20.85 39.23 -9.67
C ASP A 479 -19.49 38.70 -10.14
N TYR A 480 -18.75 38.10 -9.21
CA TYR A 480 -17.43 37.54 -9.45
C TYR A 480 -17.44 36.02 -9.63
N TRP A 481 -18.55 35.37 -9.25
CA TRP A 481 -18.72 33.93 -9.41
C TRP A 481 -18.90 33.57 -10.89
N ARG A 482 -19.71 34.37 -11.59
CA ARG A 482 -20.06 34.20 -13.00
C ARG A 482 -19.22 35.07 -13.95
N PHE A 483 -18.17 35.69 -13.43
CA PHE A 483 -17.20 36.48 -14.18
C PHE A 483 -17.77 37.72 -14.87
N LYS A 484 -18.88 38.29 -14.36
CA LYS A 484 -19.35 39.60 -14.84
C LYS A 484 -18.40 40.71 -14.43
N SER A 485 -17.85 40.59 -13.22
CA SER A 485 -16.89 41.52 -12.65
C SER A 485 -15.52 40.86 -12.47
N LYS A 486 -14.46 41.66 -12.57
CA LYS A 486 -13.07 41.18 -12.58
C LYS A 486 -12.41 41.31 -11.21
N VAL A 487 -11.50 40.38 -10.95
CA VAL A 487 -10.59 40.43 -9.81
C VAL A 487 -9.18 40.57 -10.36
N ASN A 488 -8.43 41.58 -9.92
CA ASN A 488 -7.06 41.79 -10.36
C ASN A 488 -6.08 41.31 -9.29
N PHE A 489 -5.10 40.50 -9.66
CA PHE A 489 -3.98 40.16 -8.79
C PHE A 489 -3.01 41.34 -8.74
N GLU A 490 -2.75 41.88 -7.54
CA GLU A 490 -1.84 43.02 -7.36
C GLU A 490 -0.42 42.58 -7.03
N GLY A 491 -0.25 41.42 -6.39
CA GLY A 491 1.07 40.92 -6.02
C GLY A 491 1.03 39.94 -4.85
N PHE A 492 2.19 39.34 -4.60
CA PHE A 492 2.42 38.61 -3.36
C PHE A 492 2.75 39.59 -2.23
N ILE A 493 2.04 39.51 -1.11
CA ILE A 493 2.35 40.26 0.10
C ILE A 493 3.54 39.59 0.80
N GLU A 494 3.46 38.27 0.94
CA GLU A 494 4.58 37.40 1.30
C GLU A 494 4.89 36.46 0.14
N ASN A 495 6.13 36.52 -0.34
CA ASN A 495 6.60 35.63 -1.40
C ASN A 495 6.54 34.15 -0.97
N PRO A 496 6.34 33.21 -1.92
CA PRO A 496 6.31 31.79 -1.63
C PRO A 496 7.57 31.28 -0.92
N ARG A 497 7.39 30.62 0.23
CA ARG A 497 8.45 30.06 1.07
C ARG A 497 8.06 28.66 1.53
N ALA A 498 8.99 27.73 1.45
CA ALA A 498 8.77 26.34 1.85
C ALA A 498 9.81 25.86 2.88
N LYS A 499 9.37 24.95 3.75
CA LYS A 499 10.13 24.21 4.78
C LYS A 499 9.79 22.72 4.65
N GLU A 500 10.45 21.86 5.45
CA GLU A 500 10.35 20.39 5.36
C GLU A 500 8.90 19.84 5.48
N PHE A 501 7.97 20.55 6.12
CA PHE A 501 6.57 20.09 6.22
C PHE A 501 5.54 21.21 6.02
N GLU A 502 5.99 22.41 5.67
CA GLU A 502 5.12 23.57 5.54
C GLU A 502 5.48 24.41 4.32
N ALA A 503 4.49 25.05 3.71
CA ALA A 503 4.70 26.06 2.68
C ALA A 503 3.71 27.21 2.86
N THR A 504 4.18 28.45 2.71
CA THR A 504 3.37 29.64 2.90
C THR A 504 3.57 30.65 1.77
N PHE A 505 2.51 31.38 1.47
CA PHE A 505 2.54 32.62 0.69
C PHE A 505 1.28 33.44 0.98
N SER A 506 1.28 34.71 0.61
CA SER A 506 0.07 35.53 0.65
C SER A 506 -0.05 36.42 -0.57
N ALA A 507 -1.27 36.69 -1.00
CA ALA A 507 -1.60 37.39 -2.22
C ALA A 507 -2.59 38.52 -1.95
N ARG A 508 -2.41 39.64 -2.64
CA ARG A 508 -3.38 40.74 -2.68
C ARG A 508 -4.15 40.71 -3.99
N ASN A 509 -5.47 40.79 -3.88
CA ASN A 509 -6.39 40.89 -5.00
C ASN A 509 -7.29 42.12 -4.86
N ARG A 510 -7.63 42.74 -5.99
CA ARG A 510 -8.54 43.89 -6.07
C ARG A 510 -9.82 43.49 -6.80
N TYR A 511 -10.96 43.65 -6.14
CA TYR A 511 -12.28 43.40 -6.72
C TYR A 511 -12.75 44.68 -7.40
N LEU A 512 -13.00 44.60 -8.71
CA LEU A 512 -13.43 45.74 -9.52
C LEU A 512 -14.92 45.67 -9.80
N SER A 513 -15.54 46.83 -10.02
CA SER A 513 -16.89 46.92 -10.58
C SER A 513 -16.96 46.27 -11.97
N GLU A 514 -18.17 45.96 -12.45
CA GLU A 514 -18.41 45.36 -13.78
C GLU A 514 -17.81 46.20 -14.93
N ASN A 515 -17.86 47.53 -14.82
CA ASN A 515 -17.22 48.43 -15.80
C ASN A 515 -15.70 48.56 -15.62
N GLY A 516 -15.11 47.97 -14.58
CA GLY A 516 -13.69 47.97 -14.27
C GLY A 516 -13.13 49.28 -13.69
N LYS A 517 -13.96 50.32 -13.47
CA LYS A 517 -13.50 51.66 -13.09
C LYS A 517 -13.36 51.84 -11.58
N GLU A 518 -14.26 51.25 -10.82
CA GLU A 518 -14.29 51.38 -9.36
C GLU A 518 -13.70 50.16 -8.65
N THR A 519 -12.98 50.38 -7.56
CA THR A 519 -12.60 49.33 -6.61
C THR A 519 -13.75 49.10 -5.63
N ILE A 520 -14.27 47.87 -5.60
CA ILE A 520 -15.29 47.46 -4.62
C ILE A 520 -14.62 47.12 -3.28
N CYS A 521 -13.60 46.26 -3.30
CA CYS A 521 -12.80 45.95 -2.11
C CYS A 521 -11.43 45.37 -2.48
N ILE A 522 -10.55 45.30 -1.48
CA ILE A 522 -9.28 44.58 -1.50
C ILE A 522 -9.44 43.30 -0.70
N GLU A 523 -8.83 42.22 -1.20
CA GLU A 523 -8.72 40.92 -0.55
C GLU A 523 -7.25 40.58 -0.35
N ASP A 524 -6.83 40.48 0.90
CA ASP A 524 -5.53 39.91 1.28
C ASP A 524 -5.75 38.46 1.71
N THR A 525 -5.15 37.49 1.01
CA THR A 525 -5.31 36.07 1.32
C THR A 525 -3.98 35.42 1.66
N SER A 526 -3.90 34.78 2.82
CA SER A 526 -2.77 33.95 3.25
C SER A 526 -3.08 32.47 3.06
N TYR A 527 -2.09 31.74 2.52
CA TYR A 527 -2.15 30.30 2.30
C TYR A 527 -1.03 29.64 3.10
N LYS A 528 -1.38 28.65 3.92
CA LYS A 528 -0.43 27.80 4.63
C LYS A 528 -0.75 26.34 4.37
N PHE A 529 0.18 25.65 3.72
CA PHE A 529 0.13 24.20 3.53
C PHE A 529 0.93 23.52 4.64
N SER A 530 0.39 22.47 5.23
CA SER A 530 1.08 21.65 6.23
C SER A 530 0.85 20.16 5.92
N LEU A 531 1.92 19.37 5.92
CA LEU A 531 1.83 17.91 5.75
C LEU A 531 1.54 17.26 7.11
N ILE A 532 0.48 16.46 7.17
CA ILE A 532 0.10 15.65 8.34
C ILE A 532 -0.04 14.17 7.95
N PRO A 533 -0.10 13.22 8.90
CA PRO A 533 -0.26 11.80 8.59
C PRO A 533 -1.49 11.47 7.72
N GLU A 534 -2.60 12.18 7.94
CA GLU A 534 -3.87 11.98 7.26
C GLU A 534 -3.93 12.60 5.85
N GLY A 535 -3.00 13.49 5.50
CA GLY A 535 -3.04 14.24 4.24
C GLY A 535 -2.33 15.61 4.29
N ILE A 536 -2.86 16.57 3.52
CA ILE A 536 -2.35 17.95 3.47
C ILE A 536 -3.41 18.88 4.03
N ILE A 537 -3.04 19.65 5.05
CA ILE A 537 -3.81 20.80 5.50
C ILE A 537 -3.48 21.99 4.62
N LEU A 538 -4.51 22.72 4.21
CA LEU A 538 -4.44 24.09 3.72
C LEU A 538 -5.23 24.97 4.67
N ASP A 539 -4.53 25.81 5.43
CA ASP A 539 -5.11 26.91 6.18
C ASP A 539 -5.16 28.14 5.27
N LEU A 540 -6.35 28.70 5.12
CA LEU A 540 -6.64 29.83 4.25
C LEU A 540 -7.31 30.94 5.06
N ILE A 541 -6.70 32.12 5.06
CA ILE A 541 -7.21 33.32 5.73
C ILE A 541 -7.40 34.42 4.69
N ALA A 542 -8.63 34.82 4.43
CA ALA A 542 -8.96 35.93 3.53
C ALA A 542 -9.48 37.13 4.34
N VAL A 543 -8.95 38.32 4.05
CA VAL A 543 -9.32 39.58 4.70
C VAL A 543 -9.79 40.57 3.65
N TYR A 544 -11.05 40.99 3.75
CA TYR A 544 -11.68 41.95 2.83
C TYR A 544 -11.80 43.31 3.49
N TYR A 545 -11.43 44.38 2.78
CA TYR A 545 -11.54 45.74 3.28
C TYR A 545 -11.58 46.78 2.15
N ASN A 546 -12.04 47.98 2.47
CA ASN A 546 -11.94 49.15 1.61
C ASN A 546 -11.80 50.39 2.50
N ASN A 547 -10.75 51.18 2.29
CA ASN A 547 -10.44 52.36 3.11
C ASN A 547 -11.10 53.65 2.58
N GLU A 548 -11.73 53.61 1.41
CA GLU A 548 -12.28 54.78 0.73
C GLU A 548 -13.81 54.83 0.83
N ARG A 549 -14.47 53.65 0.77
CA ARG A 549 -15.93 53.50 0.82
C ARG A 549 -16.35 52.26 1.61
N GLU A 550 -17.62 52.19 1.99
CA GLU A 550 -18.25 50.95 2.43
C GLU A 550 -18.63 50.05 1.23
N PHE A 551 -18.79 48.77 1.52
CA PHE A 551 -19.21 47.76 0.56
C PHE A 551 -19.97 46.64 1.29
N GLU A 552 -20.77 45.89 0.56
CA GLU A 552 -21.67 44.89 1.11
C GLU A 552 -21.61 43.57 0.34
N PHE A 553 -21.59 42.46 1.08
CA PHE A 553 -21.80 41.12 0.53
C PHE A 553 -23.28 40.77 0.59
N GLY A 554 -23.83 40.27 -0.51
CA GLY A 554 -25.20 39.79 -0.59
C GLY A 554 -25.19 38.27 -0.48
N ASP A 555 -26.07 37.71 0.36
CA ASP A 555 -26.17 36.25 0.42
C ASP A 555 -26.65 35.69 -0.92
N GLN A 556 -25.83 34.80 -1.47
CA GLN A 556 -26.16 33.92 -2.57
C GLN A 556 -25.55 32.56 -2.24
N GLU A 557 -26.21 31.48 -2.64
CA GLU A 557 -25.69 30.12 -2.46
C GLU A 557 -24.29 29.91 -3.06
N GLU A 558 -23.87 30.76 -4.00
CA GLU A 558 -22.58 30.79 -4.69
C GLU A 558 -21.64 31.86 -4.08
N SER A 559 -21.42 31.81 -2.76
CA SER A 559 -20.56 32.75 -2.04
C SER A 559 -19.70 32.03 -1.00
N GLY A 560 -18.39 32.31 -0.96
CA GLY A 560 -17.44 31.75 0.01
C GLY A 560 -16.43 30.77 -0.58
N LEU A 561 -15.88 29.89 0.27
CA LEU A 561 -14.91 28.88 -0.12
C LEU A 561 -15.61 27.72 -0.83
N ALA A 562 -15.23 27.46 -2.07
CA ALA A 562 -15.87 26.50 -2.93
C ALA A 562 -14.88 25.49 -3.52
N LEU A 563 -15.37 24.29 -3.78
CA LEU A 563 -14.62 23.24 -4.44
C LEU A 563 -15.43 22.48 -5.48
N ARG A 564 -14.71 21.83 -6.40
CA ARG A 564 -15.25 20.89 -7.37
C ARG A 564 -14.47 19.57 -7.33
N MET A 565 -15.11 18.53 -6.82
CA MET A 565 -14.55 17.18 -6.75
C MET A 565 -14.32 16.57 -8.14
N ALA A 566 -13.30 15.72 -8.25
CA ALA A 566 -13.11 14.86 -9.42
C ALA A 566 -14.32 13.93 -9.61
N LYS A 567 -14.72 13.68 -10.87
CA LYS A 567 -15.88 12.84 -11.21
C LYS A 567 -15.91 11.49 -10.44
N PRO A 568 -14.82 10.70 -10.37
CA PRO A 568 -14.82 9.41 -9.66
C PRO A 568 -15.08 9.52 -8.15
N LEU A 569 -14.84 10.70 -7.56
CA LEU A 569 -15.02 10.97 -6.13
C LEU A 569 -16.34 11.70 -5.82
N SER A 570 -17.13 12.05 -6.84
CA SER A 570 -18.44 12.69 -6.67
C SER A 570 -19.54 11.66 -6.35
N VAL A 571 -20.62 12.10 -5.69
CA VAL A 571 -21.77 11.24 -5.36
C VAL A 571 -22.49 10.76 -6.62
N LYS A 572 -22.74 11.67 -7.58
CA LYS A 572 -23.56 11.41 -8.77
C LYS A 572 -22.86 10.55 -9.80
N PHE A 573 -21.56 10.77 -10.03
CA PHE A 573 -20.82 10.11 -11.12
C PHE A 573 -19.83 9.05 -10.64
N GLY A 574 -19.60 8.96 -9.33
CA GLY A 574 -18.61 8.08 -8.74
C GLY A 574 -19.16 7.36 -7.53
N ASN A 575 -18.28 7.03 -6.60
CA ASN A 575 -18.64 6.42 -5.30
C ASN A 575 -18.46 7.40 -4.14
N GLY A 576 -18.62 8.69 -4.43
CA GLY A 576 -18.50 9.76 -3.47
C GLY A 576 -19.60 9.74 -2.41
N LYS A 577 -19.29 10.39 -1.29
CA LYS A 577 -20.19 10.66 -0.18
C LYS A 577 -19.88 12.04 0.37
N ILE A 578 -20.93 12.78 0.69
CA ILE A 578 -20.82 14.00 1.51
C ILE A 578 -21.27 13.64 2.92
N LEU A 579 -20.51 14.04 3.93
CA LEU A 579 -20.82 13.82 5.35
C LEU A 579 -20.49 15.08 6.14
N ASN A 580 -21.40 15.55 6.99
CA ASN A 580 -21.13 16.67 7.90
C ASN A 580 -21.10 16.24 9.38
N ASP A 581 -20.85 17.22 10.25
CA ASP A 581 -20.77 17.04 11.70
C ASP A 581 -22.03 16.47 12.35
N ARG A 582 -23.20 16.75 11.78
CA ARG A 582 -24.49 16.21 12.26
C ARG A 582 -24.75 14.77 11.81
N GLY A 583 -23.97 14.27 10.86
CA GLY A 583 -24.21 12.96 10.24
C GLY A 583 -25.16 13.01 9.04
N ASP A 584 -25.52 14.20 8.55
CA ASP A 584 -26.29 14.33 7.31
C ASP A 584 -25.44 13.86 6.14
N VAL A 585 -26.09 13.26 5.14
CA VAL A 585 -25.42 12.61 4.02
C VAL A 585 -25.88 13.17 2.67
N ASN A 586 -24.91 13.39 1.77
CA ASN A 586 -25.09 13.80 0.38
C ASN A 586 -25.88 15.13 0.23
N GLY A 587 -26.11 15.57 -1.01
CA GLY A 587 -26.76 16.85 -1.30
C GLY A 587 -28.12 16.98 -0.61
N LYS A 588 -28.94 15.92 -0.66
CA LYS A 588 -30.27 15.91 0.00
C LYS A 588 -30.21 16.22 1.50
N GLY A 589 -29.21 15.72 2.22
CA GLY A 589 -29.08 15.92 3.66
C GLY A 589 -28.28 17.17 4.05
N THR A 590 -27.29 17.54 3.24
CA THR A 590 -26.30 18.57 3.62
C THR A 590 -26.61 19.94 3.04
N TRP A 591 -27.28 20.02 1.89
CA TRP A 591 -27.51 21.28 1.20
C TRP A 591 -28.37 22.24 2.03
N GLY A 592 -27.98 23.51 2.06
CA GLY A 592 -28.65 24.57 2.77
C GLY A 592 -28.56 24.46 4.29
N LYS A 593 -27.72 23.59 4.84
CA LYS A 593 -27.58 23.39 6.28
C LYS A 593 -26.25 23.93 6.82
N PHE A 594 -26.29 24.53 8.00
CA PHE A 594 -25.09 24.92 8.75
C PHE A 594 -24.22 23.71 9.09
N PHE A 595 -22.91 23.86 9.17
CA PHE A 595 -22.01 22.77 9.55
C PHE A 595 -20.77 23.31 10.28
N LYS A 596 -20.19 22.49 11.15
CA LYS A 596 -18.87 22.74 11.75
C LYS A 596 -17.75 22.21 10.88
N TRP A 597 -17.98 21.06 10.26
CA TRP A 597 -17.11 20.48 9.24
C TRP A 597 -17.95 19.70 8.24
N ILE A 598 -17.46 19.62 7.01
CA ILE A 598 -18.08 18.83 5.95
C ILE A 598 -16.99 18.13 5.12
N ASP A 599 -17.14 16.83 4.92
CA ASP A 599 -16.22 15.97 4.19
C ASP A 599 -16.89 15.49 2.91
N TYR A 600 -16.28 15.79 1.77
CA TYR A 600 -16.66 15.23 0.47
C TYR A 600 -15.55 14.28 0.01
N SER A 601 -15.83 12.98 0.09
CA SER A 601 -14.84 11.93 -0.17
C SER A 601 -15.42 10.72 -0.89
N GLY A 602 -14.57 9.97 -1.60
CA GLY A 602 -14.91 8.72 -2.28
C GLY A 602 -13.89 7.63 -1.99
N ILE A 603 -14.10 6.45 -2.57
CA ILE A 603 -13.15 5.33 -2.48
C ILE A 603 -12.44 5.15 -3.83
N PHE A 604 -11.13 5.29 -3.85
CA PHE A 604 -10.32 5.07 -5.04
C PHE A 604 -9.20 4.07 -4.73
N LYS A 605 -9.15 2.96 -5.48
CA LYS A 605 -8.18 1.87 -5.30
C LYS A 605 -8.04 1.41 -3.83
N GLY A 606 -9.16 1.26 -3.12
CA GLY A 606 -9.19 0.82 -1.71
C GLY A 606 -8.82 1.90 -0.69
N GLN A 607 -8.58 3.15 -1.11
CA GLN A 607 -8.29 4.29 -0.24
C GLN A 607 -9.49 5.23 -0.19
N LYS A 608 -9.83 5.76 0.98
CA LYS A 608 -10.72 6.89 1.16
C LYS A 608 -9.96 8.17 0.85
N ILE A 609 -10.44 8.93 -0.13
CA ILE A 609 -9.80 10.13 -0.66
C ILE A 609 -10.83 11.24 -0.72
N GLY A 610 -10.48 12.44 -0.28
CA GLY A 610 -11.40 13.55 -0.40
C GLY A 610 -10.90 14.86 0.18
N ILE A 611 -11.84 15.78 0.32
CA ILE A 611 -11.61 17.10 0.89
C ILE A 611 -12.57 17.31 2.04
N MET A 612 -12.02 17.60 3.22
CA MET A 612 -12.78 18.06 4.38
C MET A 612 -12.57 19.57 4.55
N VAL A 613 -13.67 20.31 4.72
CA VAL A 613 -13.66 21.76 4.95
C VAL A 613 -14.14 22.04 6.37
N ILE A 614 -13.36 22.83 7.10
CA ILE A 614 -13.61 23.25 8.48
C ILE A 614 -13.51 24.79 8.54
N PRO A 615 -14.64 25.51 8.50
CA PRO A 615 -14.66 26.94 8.77
C PRO A 615 -14.20 27.22 10.21
N SER A 616 -13.39 28.26 10.41
CA SER A 616 -12.95 28.62 11.77
C SER A 616 -14.15 29.04 12.63
N PRO A 617 -14.23 28.60 13.90
CA PRO A 617 -15.24 29.08 14.83
C PRO A 617 -15.08 30.58 15.17
N THR A 618 -13.93 31.18 14.84
CA THR A 618 -13.68 32.62 15.03
C THR A 618 -14.23 33.49 13.90
N ASN A 619 -14.76 32.90 12.82
CA ASN A 619 -15.47 33.65 11.80
C ASN A 619 -16.72 34.31 12.41
N SER A 620 -17.06 35.52 11.98
CA SER A 620 -18.20 36.28 12.50
C SER A 620 -19.55 35.59 12.34
N THR A 621 -19.62 34.61 11.44
CA THR A 621 -20.85 33.92 11.01
C THR A 621 -20.56 32.44 10.79
N LYS A 622 -21.56 31.59 11.08
CA LYS A 622 -21.48 30.15 10.84
C LYS A 622 -21.70 29.86 9.37
N SER A 623 -20.87 28.99 8.79
CA SER A 623 -21.05 28.61 7.39
C SER A 623 -22.18 27.59 7.20
N TRP A 624 -22.91 27.71 6.09
CA TRP A 624 -23.86 26.72 5.60
C TRP A 624 -23.42 26.18 4.24
N SER A 625 -23.84 24.95 3.93
CA SER A 625 -23.32 24.24 2.76
C SER A 625 -24.20 24.42 1.52
N HIS A 626 -23.64 24.86 0.41
CA HIS A 626 -24.22 24.63 -0.91
C HIS A 626 -23.53 23.41 -1.51
N SER A 627 -24.03 22.22 -1.17
CA SER A 627 -23.52 20.93 -1.64
C SER A 627 -24.36 20.36 -2.79
N ARG A 628 -23.70 19.74 -3.77
CA ARG A 628 -24.35 19.08 -4.91
C ARG A 628 -23.69 17.75 -5.19
N ASP A 629 -24.51 16.74 -5.47
CA ASP A 629 -24.05 15.37 -5.68
C ASP A 629 -23.14 15.24 -6.92
N TYR A 630 -23.20 16.17 -7.87
CA TYR A 630 -22.30 16.21 -9.02
C TYR A 630 -20.87 16.73 -8.73
N GLY A 631 -20.55 17.01 -7.46
CA GLY A 631 -19.18 17.31 -7.02
C GLY A 631 -18.95 18.75 -6.55
N ALA A 632 -19.97 19.61 -6.51
CA ALA A 632 -19.80 20.98 -6.00
C ALA A 632 -20.08 21.05 -4.50
N LEU A 633 -19.29 21.87 -3.80
CA LEU A 633 -19.49 22.19 -2.40
C LEU A 633 -19.02 23.63 -2.16
N VAL A 634 -19.85 24.45 -1.52
CA VAL A 634 -19.49 25.80 -1.05
C VAL A 634 -19.75 25.88 0.45
N ALA A 635 -18.75 26.38 1.18
CA ALA A 635 -18.87 26.81 2.57
C ALA A 635 -19.25 28.30 2.57
N ASN A 636 -20.55 28.58 2.58
CA ASN A 636 -21.05 29.95 2.52
C ASN A 636 -21.10 30.57 3.92
N PRO A 637 -20.34 31.64 4.19
CA PRO A 637 -20.32 32.29 5.50
C PRO A 637 -21.50 33.24 5.72
N PHE A 638 -22.25 33.65 4.70
CA PHE A 638 -23.27 34.69 4.85
C PHE A 638 -24.61 34.16 5.36
N PRO A 639 -25.46 35.02 5.95
CA PRO A 639 -26.77 34.62 6.44
C PRO A 639 -27.63 34.02 5.34
N LYS A 640 -28.12 32.79 5.53
CA LYS A 640 -28.93 32.10 4.53
C LYS A 640 -30.27 32.81 4.30
N GLN A 641 -30.58 33.13 3.05
CA GLN A 641 -31.88 33.67 2.67
C GLN A 641 -33.03 32.67 2.75
N PRO A 642 -34.27 33.15 3.04
CA PRO A 642 -35.46 32.31 3.05
C PRO A 642 -35.79 31.70 1.67
N GLN A 643 -35.47 32.41 0.58
CA GLN A 643 -35.75 31.98 -0.80
C GLN A 643 -34.54 32.23 -1.69
N GLU A 644 -34.14 31.23 -2.49
CA GLU A 644 -32.95 31.32 -3.33
C GLU A 644 -33.08 32.41 -4.40
N ARG A 645 -31.97 33.16 -4.62
CA ARG A 645 -31.78 34.05 -5.78
C ARG A 645 -32.89 35.09 -5.97
N ARG A 646 -33.48 35.61 -4.89
CA ARG A 646 -34.48 36.68 -4.94
C ARG A 646 -34.00 37.90 -4.16
N GLU A 647 -34.03 39.05 -4.83
CA GLU A 647 -33.83 40.34 -4.18
C GLU A 647 -35.05 40.71 -3.30
N PRO A 648 -34.87 41.51 -2.24
CA PRO A 648 -33.59 42.04 -1.76
C PRO A 648 -32.77 40.99 -1.00
N TYR A 649 -31.46 40.91 -1.30
CA TYR A 649 -30.57 40.01 -0.60
C TYR A 649 -30.41 40.39 0.88
N VAL A 650 -30.25 39.41 1.76
CA VAL A 650 -29.71 39.65 3.10
C VAL A 650 -28.25 40.06 2.94
N LYS A 651 -27.92 41.26 3.43
CA LYS A 651 -26.61 41.87 3.21
C LYS A 651 -25.75 41.89 4.46
N THR A 652 -24.46 41.71 4.27
CA THR A 652 -23.42 41.95 5.28
C THR A 652 -22.65 43.20 4.87
N LEU A 653 -22.96 44.32 5.51
CA LEU A 653 -22.31 45.60 5.29
C LEU A 653 -20.95 45.63 6.00
N ILE A 654 -19.92 46.08 5.28
CA ILE A 654 -18.58 46.34 5.81
C ILE A 654 -18.34 47.84 5.70
N LYS A 655 -18.21 48.51 6.84
CA LYS A 655 -18.02 49.97 6.87
C LYS A 655 -16.65 50.34 6.30
N LYS A 656 -16.52 51.60 5.86
CA LYS A 656 -15.24 52.18 5.44
C LYS A 656 -14.16 51.92 6.50
N GLY A 657 -13.04 51.32 6.11
CA GLY A 657 -11.89 50.97 6.96
C GLY A 657 -12.07 49.71 7.82
N GLU A 658 -13.26 49.13 7.86
CA GLU A 658 -13.53 47.86 8.55
C GLU A 658 -12.96 46.68 7.76
N LYS A 659 -12.59 45.60 8.48
CA LYS A 659 -12.02 44.38 7.90
C LYS A 659 -12.93 43.18 8.17
N LEU A 660 -13.36 42.51 7.12
CA LEU A 660 -14.01 41.20 7.22
C LEU A 660 -12.98 40.09 7.09
N LYS A 661 -12.75 39.32 8.15
CA LYS A 661 -11.85 38.17 8.15
C LYS A 661 -12.64 36.87 8.01
N MET A 662 -12.22 36.02 7.06
CA MET A 662 -12.72 34.67 6.88
C MET A 662 -11.58 33.66 6.92
N GLN A 663 -11.75 32.60 7.70
CA GLN A 663 -10.73 31.58 7.91
C GLN A 663 -11.32 30.20 7.67
N TYR A 664 -10.57 29.38 6.93
CA TYR A 664 -10.93 28.01 6.61
C TYR A 664 -9.71 27.10 6.74
N ARG A 665 -9.93 25.92 7.29
CA ARG A 665 -8.99 24.79 7.21
C ARG A 665 -9.55 23.77 6.22
N VAL A 666 -8.72 23.37 5.27
CA VAL A 666 -9.07 22.39 4.24
C VAL A 666 -8.12 21.20 4.37
N LEU A 667 -8.63 20.01 4.63
CA LEU A 667 -7.83 18.79 4.65
C LEU A 667 -8.05 18.01 3.35
N ILE A 668 -7.00 17.90 2.54
CA ILE A 668 -6.91 17.00 1.38
C ILE A 668 -6.39 15.66 1.89
N HIS A 669 -7.27 14.68 2.09
CA HIS A 669 -6.94 13.42 2.76
C HIS A 669 -6.84 12.23 1.81
N GLU A 670 -5.97 11.28 2.20
CA GLU A 670 -5.78 9.99 1.53
C GLU A 670 -5.45 8.92 2.57
N ASN A 671 -6.35 7.96 2.77
CA ASN A 671 -6.23 6.99 3.84
C ASN A 671 -6.78 5.63 3.42
N GLN A 672 -6.29 4.54 3.99
CA GLN A 672 -6.85 3.21 3.75
C GLN A 672 -8.35 3.17 4.13
N LYS A 673 -9.17 2.48 3.34
CA LYS A 673 -10.62 2.34 3.63
C LYS A 673 -10.83 1.82 5.05
N GLY A 674 -11.69 2.50 5.81
CA GLY A 674 -11.97 2.18 7.22
C GLY A 674 -10.99 2.76 8.25
N LYS A 675 -9.86 3.36 7.82
CA LYS A 675 -8.88 4.00 8.73
C LYS A 675 -9.07 5.51 8.90
N PHE A 676 -9.96 6.13 8.13
CA PHE A 676 -10.27 7.56 8.21
C PHE A 676 -11.68 7.79 8.75
N ASP A 677 -11.74 8.21 10.01
CA ASP A 677 -12.95 8.65 10.68
C ASP A 677 -13.04 10.17 10.61
N SER A 678 -13.97 10.66 9.78
CA SER A 678 -14.18 12.10 9.56
C SER A 678 -14.53 12.83 10.86
N LYS A 679 -15.28 12.21 11.78
CA LYS A 679 -15.67 12.83 13.06
C LYS A 679 -14.46 13.01 13.96
N ARG A 680 -13.68 11.93 14.15
CA ARG A 680 -12.50 11.95 15.02
C ARG A 680 -11.44 12.93 14.53
N ILE A 681 -11.18 12.94 13.22
CA ILE A 681 -10.17 13.81 12.62
C ILE A 681 -10.61 15.27 12.69
N ALA A 682 -11.87 15.57 12.35
CA ALA A 682 -12.38 16.92 12.49
C ALA A 682 -12.33 17.43 13.93
N ALA A 683 -12.65 16.59 14.92
CA ALA A 683 -12.54 16.95 16.34
C ALA A 683 -11.09 17.30 16.73
N HIS A 684 -10.10 16.53 16.25
CA HIS A 684 -8.69 16.85 16.48
C HIS A 684 -8.29 18.18 15.84
N LEU A 685 -8.69 18.41 14.57
CA LEU A 685 -8.36 19.62 13.83
C LEU A 685 -9.08 20.88 14.29
N LEU A 686 -10.23 20.74 14.96
CA LEU A 686 -10.96 21.85 15.59
C LEU A 686 -10.31 22.30 16.90
N ASN A 687 -9.52 21.44 17.54
CA ASN A 687 -8.84 21.71 18.81
C ASN A 687 -7.40 22.23 18.63
N GLN A 688 -6.91 22.33 17.39
CA GLN A 688 -5.62 22.90 17.00
C GLN A 688 -5.81 24.24 16.30
#